data_AF-A0A7X0SSF7-F1
#
_entry.id   AF-A0A7X0SSF7-F1
#
_cell.length_a   1.000
_cell.length_b   1.000
_cell.length_c   1.000
_cell.angle_alpha   90.00
_cell.angle_beta   90.00
_cell.angle_gamma   90.00
#
_symmetry.space_group_name_H-M   'P 1'
#
loop_
_entity.id
_entity.type
_entity.pdbx_description
1 polymer ?
#
loop_
_entity_poly.entity_id
_entity_poly.type
_entity_poly.pdbx_seq_one_letter_code
_entity_poly.pdbx_strand_id
1 'polypeptide(L)'
;MAISNLTRRWLQAGSAAILASSLAVQGAAASAAAPSAGEDAGFNGEPGQWSGIPSASVELAQTLEEMKAVQQDGKLKLLVRGPGLDRKGIWYVDADGDEKTGLPAPYWANGGGIDLKISQGVVWKATGGKWVRAGTAETKTAGDVMEAEADLDALGFGGGSVAMRAAFMLEGDQYLPAPGKTMLVVPPPAGSAFGPDVQVTVDAEADDWSSVEPAARSADGKTTLYAAEEGSSLVLLVTGKLAEFNDIYLDTDRSGDTGYGDVGWPSFGGDWLVENGGLYQSTGAGWNWGPADGTGIEYKQAGSGDSSTAEYRIPLSLIGLAAPKPIAVGFTSSGVTVPAADVRPPLVAPSLPKLTADGDPSEWASLPVTAEGSGKVKLLKAFADEKVLSVMAGAESFDQETNLFIDSDNDADTGYNGWEYKRTGADYLAQNGKLYRYTGPGWAWEELGPAEWKVSGQADAEGLKSLEVRADLSAYPNAGASMRVAIGVGSDYAPAVDSEGEYALATGRGGAPVKIDGQADDWDNIDAAAKGTGEKVKLSAAQTADKIYLLAEGSVDTRNVFFLDTDASAKTGFKKTDWTGTGADAKIEYNQLYLFDDKTGKWKEAGPVRAEVQEGRALFYFYRDQLGLKKTGTLSVGYVGRGAYRLPAAGQGPLVLKSSVPAASGSAFVPRETFGVLDNPLMGWVGWSGRGSEESKLAQPHKLVYANISWQALEPEKGKFDWAGIEKEFQFAKWKAEGTRIVLRFVLDDPGDPDMDIPQWLYDELVQAEGEDGAGKWYDTPDTVVGKGFAPNYASPTLIAEHERVLTELGKRYDADPFVAFIEIGSLGHWGEFHNWPEEVSGAFPKLAVSDQYVEQYLHAFPHKLIGMRKPFPIAADNRLGLFNDVFGSKGSTDEWVNWTKEGWNEIGSYVNEGQDPEAVQNASKMPDFWKYNFSGGEFYNGDPLLSLTDDTIMETLRQTRASHTSWLGPSSPAPFVLGKDIDEEVQANIDLVLGTMGYRFVLESVSHDGKSRPGSSLSVRMTWNNKGVAPFYEEWPLALALIDSRGKLVKGSVQSVDGADLPDWLPGRQELKASYKLPAGLAAGNYRLAVAILDPATGKPGMHLAVEGERSDGWTTLDRLQIVK
;
A
#
# COMPACT_ATOMS: atom_id res chain seq x y z
N MET A 1 32.31 -55.68 -20.86
CA MET A 1 33.37 -55.01 -21.63
C MET A 1 33.71 -53.75 -20.83
N ALA A 2 34.91 -53.69 -20.22
CA ALA A 2 36.06 -52.89 -20.69
C ALA A 2 35.86 -51.37 -20.43
N ILE A 3 36.45 -50.78 -19.36
CA ILE A 3 37.81 -50.14 -19.31
C ILE A 3 37.81 -48.81 -20.12
N SER A 4 38.23 -47.60 -19.69
CA SER A 4 39.08 -46.99 -18.61
C SER A 4 38.80 -45.45 -18.58
N ASN A 5 39.23 -44.54 -17.68
CA ASN A 5 39.95 -44.42 -16.38
C ASN A 5 39.59 -43.01 -15.80
N LEU A 6 39.82 -42.53 -14.55
CA LEU A 6 40.74 -42.76 -13.40
C LEU A 6 42.09 -41.99 -13.36
N THR A 7 42.33 -41.28 -12.23
CA THR A 7 43.60 -40.61 -11.74
C THR A 7 44.11 -39.38 -12.52
N ARG A 8 44.82 -38.35 -11.96
CA ARG A 8 45.36 -37.93 -10.62
C ARG A 8 45.69 -36.40 -10.74
N ARG A 9 46.04 -35.54 -9.76
CA ARG A 9 45.82 -35.30 -8.29
C ARG A 9 46.93 -34.29 -7.82
N TRP A 10 46.58 -33.11 -7.28
CA TRP A 10 47.32 -32.31 -6.25
C TRP A 10 48.65 -31.62 -6.75
N LEU A 11 49.26 -30.59 -6.12
CA LEU A 11 49.17 -29.96 -4.77
C LEU A 11 49.75 -28.51 -4.76
N GLN A 12 49.48 -27.73 -3.69
CA GLN A 12 50.11 -26.46 -3.21
C GLN A 12 49.77 -25.14 -3.92
N ALA A 13 49.84 -23.95 -3.29
CA ALA A 13 49.60 -23.48 -1.89
C ALA A 13 49.76 -21.94 -1.82
N GLY A 14 48.91 -21.19 -1.10
CA GLY A 14 49.09 -19.75 -0.87
C GLY A 14 47.93 -19.08 -0.14
N SER A 15 48.20 -18.32 0.92
CA SER A 15 47.22 -17.88 1.93
C SER A 15 46.69 -16.45 1.78
N ALA A 16 45.53 -16.21 2.42
CA ALA A 16 45.16 -15.01 3.20
C ALA A 16 44.17 -13.96 2.63
N ALA A 17 43.53 -13.26 3.57
CA ALA A 17 42.74 -12.02 3.48
C ALA A 17 41.30 -12.05 2.90
N ILE A 18 40.35 -12.43 3.76
CA ILE A 18 39.19 -11.61 4.20
C ILE A 18 38.65 -10.57 3.21
N LEU A 19 37.38 -10.74 2.77
CA LEU A 19 36.35 -9.68 2.76
C LEU A 19 34.94 -10.29 2.61
N ALA A 20 33.91 -9.49 2.90
CA ALA A 20 32.55 -9.93 3.20
C ALA A 20 31.83 -10.65 2.03
N SER A 21 31.08 -11.70 2.35
CA SER A 21 30.16 -12.39 1.45
C SER A 21 28.72 -11.88 1.65
N SER A 22 28.32 -10.85 0.91
CA SER A 22 26.93 -10.44 0.82
C SER A 22 26.15 -11.39 -0.10
N LEU A 23 25.33 -12.26 0.49
CA LEU A 23 24.34 -13.06 -0.24
C LEU A 23 23.12 -12.20 -0.55
N ALA A 24 23.21 -11.42 -1.63
CA ALA A 24 22.03 -10.78 -2.20
C ALA A 24 21.13 -11.85 -2.83
N VAL A 25 20.00 -12.15 -2.18
CA VAL A 25 18.94 -12.97 -2.76
C VAL A 25 18.39 -12.23 -3.98
N GLN A 26 18.52 -12.84 -5.16
CA GLN A 26 17.97 -12.27 -6.39
C GLN A 26 16.46 -12.49 -6.40
N GLY A 27 15.72 -11.54 -5.83
CA GLY A 27 14.29 -11.41 -6.10
C GLY A 27 14.09 -11.31 -7.61
N ALA A 28 13.20 -12.13 -8.15
CA ALA A 28 13.01 -12.30 -9.59
C ALA A 28 12.23 -11.13 -10.21
N ALA A 29 12.85 -9.94 -10.22
CA ALA A 29 12.50 -8.92 -11.19
C ALA A 29 12.59 -9.56 -12.58
N ALA A 30 11.46 -9.59 -13.30
CA ALA A 30 11.40 -10.14 -14.64
C ALA A 30 12.30 -9.30 -15.54
N SER A 31 13.54 -9.76 -15.76
CA SER A 31 14.48 -9.05 -16.60
C SER A 31 13.96 -9.12 -18.04
N ALA A 32 13.29 -8.04 -18.47
CA ALA A 32 12.93 -7.84 -19.87
C ALA A 32 14.19 -8.14 -20.71
N ALA A 33 14.14 -9.23 -21.47
CA ALA A 33 15.34 -9.84 -22.02
C ALA A 33 16.06 -8.80 -22.89
N ALA A 34 17.22 -8.33 -22.42
CA ALA A 34 17.85 -7.11 -22.93
C ALA A 34 17.97 -7.22 -24.46
N PRO A 35 17.22 -6.41 -25.23
CA PRO A 35 17.07 -6.65 -26.66
C PRO A 35 18.45 -6.58 -27.30
N SER A 36 18.84 -7.63 -28.01
CA SER A 36 20.17 -7.71 -28.64
C SER A 36 20.40 -6.44 -29.45
N ALA A 37 21.41 -5.66 -29.07
CA ALA A 37 21.61 -4.30 -29.55
C ALA A 37 21.83 -4.27 -31.07
N GLY A 38 20.73 -4.13 -31.83
CA GLY A 38 20.76 -3.86 -33.25
C GLY A 38 21.41 -2.50 -33.45
N GLU A 39 22.50 -2.46 -34.23
CA GLU A 39 23.45 -1.35 -34.25
C GLU A 39 22.90 0.00 -34.79
N ASP A 40 21.64 0.02 -35.22
CA ASP A 40 20.89 1.19 -35.72
C ASP A 40 19.79 1.71 -34.76
N ALA A 41 19.56 1.07 -33.60
CA ALA A 41 18.48 1.47 -32.68
C ALA A 41 18.77 2.82 -32.00
N GLY A 42 17.97 3.84 -32.32
CA GLY A 42 18.13 5.20 -31.79
C GLY A 42 17.84 5.33 -30.28
N PHE A 43 18.25 6.46 -29.70
CA PHE A 43 17.98 6.76 -28.29
C PHE A 43 16.47 6.97 -28.05
N ASN A 44 15.89 6.12 -27.21
CA ASN A 44 14.48 6.12 -26.82
C ASN A 44 14.26 6.32 -25.31
N GLY A 45 15.32 6.59 -24.54
CA GLY A 45 15.22 6.93 -23.11
C GLY A 45 15.26 5.74 -22.14
N GLU A 46 15.49 4.52 -22.62
CA GLU A 46 15.60 3.33 -21.75
C GLU A 46 16.78 3.45 -20.77
N PRO A 47 16.70 2.95 -19.52
CA PRO A 47 17.71 3.17 -18.49
C PRO A 47 19.13 2.78 -18.94
N GLY A 48 19.27 1.63 -19.62
CA GLY A 48 20.54 1.14 -20.14
C GLY A 48 21.18 2.03 -21.23
N GLN A 49 20.43 2.95 -21.85
CA GLN A 49 20.94 3.87 -22.87
C GLN A 49 21.50 5.18 -22.31
N TRP A 50 21.20 5.56 -21.06
CA TRP A 50 21.65 6.86 -20.51
C TRP A 50 23.17 6.91 -20.25
N SER A 51 23.81 5.75 -20.13
CA SER A 51 25.26 5.63 -20.02
C SER A 51 25.95 5.93 -21.36
N GLY A 52 26.84 6.92 -21.38
CA GLY A 52 27.68 7.25 -22.54
C GLY A 52 27.05 8.16 -23.60
N ILE A 53 25.76 8.51 -23.50
CA ILE A 53 25.15 9.51 -24.39
C ILE A 53 25.42 10.97 -23.95
N PRO A 54 25.27 11.96 -24.84
CA PRO A 54 25.27 13.37 -24.47
C PRO A 54 24.00 13.77 -23.69
N SER A 55 24.05 13.67 -22.37
CA SER A 55 23.02 14.11 -21.42
C SER A 55 23.54 15.19 -20.46
N ALA A 56 22.65 15.73 -19.62
CA ALA A 56 22.98 16.50 -18.43
C ALA A 56 22.28 15.85 -17.22
N SER A 57 22.89 15.87 -16.03
CA SER A 57 22.27 15.32 -14.82
C SER A 57 22.66 16.06 -13.55
N VAL A 58 21.81 15.96 -12.52
CA VAL A 58 22.03 16.43 -11.14
C VAL A 58 21.43 15.42 -10.16
N GLU A 59 22.00 15.32 -8.96
CA GLU A 59 21.56 14.39 -7.91
C GLU A 59 21.37 15.16 -6.60
N LEU A 60 20.35 14.77 -5.84
CA LEU A 60 20.09 15.12 -4.45
C LEU A 60 20.14 13.82 -3.65
N ALA A 61 20.84 13.83 -2.51
CA ALA A 61 20.84 12.73 -1.56
C ALA A 61 20.15 13.17 -0.27
N GLN A 62 19.42 12.27 0.39
CA GLN A 62 19.05 12.45 1.80
C GLN A 62 20.28 12.15 2.67
N THR A 63 20.60 13.08 3.57
CA THR A 63 21.74 12.97 4.48
C THR A 63 21.35 12.98 5.96
N LEU A 64 20.08 13.25 6.30
CA LEU A 64 19.57 13.02 7.66
C LEU A 64 19.66 11.52 8.00
N GLU A 65 20.04 11.20 9.24
CA GLU A 65 20.47 9.86 9.63
C GLU A 65 19.42 9.14 10.50
N GLU A 66 18.79 9.88 11.41
CA GLU A 66 17.81 9.37 12.36
C GLU A 66 16.95 10.51 12.90
N MET A 67 15.67 10.25 13.17
CA MET A 67 14.90 11.02 14.13
C MET A 67 14.26 10.09 15.14
N LYS A 68 14.04 10.59 16.35
CA LYS A 68 13.34 9.91 17.45
C LYS A 68 12.31 10.84 18.07
N ALA A 69 11.27 10.27 18.66
CA ALA A 69 10.21 11.04 19.30
C ALA A 69 9.64 10.27 20.50
N VAL A 70 9.26 10.98 21.56
CA VAL A 70 8.63 10.36 22.74
C VAL A 70 7.68 11.36 23.42
N GLN A 71 6.52 10.87 23.89
CA GLN A 71 5.69 11.60 24.84
C GLN A 71 6.15 11.25 26.27
N GLN A 72 6.60 12.23 27.06
CA GLN A 72 7.13 12.05 28.42
C GLN A 72 6.84 13.30 29.27
N ASP A 73 6.54 13.15 30.55
CA ASP A 73 6.33 14.25 31.51
C ASP A 73 5.22 15.26 31.12
N GLY A 74 4.23 14.84 30.32
CA GLY A 74 3.20 15.74 29.76
C GLY A 74 3.68 16.58 28.57
N LYS A 75 4.76 16.17 27.91
CA LYS A 75 5.40 16.89 26.80
C LYS A 75 5.71 15.95 25.64
N LEU A 76 5.75 16.51 24.42
CA LEU A 76 6.35 15.87 23.26
C LEU A 76 7.82 16.28 23.16
N LYS A 77 8.73 15.31 23.25
CA LYS A 77 10.17 15.45 23.04
C LYS A 77 10.53 14.88 21.66
N LEU A 78 11.43 15.53 20.94
CA LEU A 78 11.84 15.21 19.55
C LEU A 78 13.37 15.34 19.41
N LEU A 79 14.02 14.41 18.70
CA LEU A 79 15.44 14.46 18.33
C LEU A 79 15.62 14.12 16.84
N VAL A 80 16.55 14.80 16.16
CA VAL A 80 17.06 14.45 14.83
C VAL A 80 18.59 14.47 14.83
N ARG A 81 19.19 13.48 14.18
CA ARG A 81 20.64 13.32 13.94
C ARG A 81 20.90 13.47 12.43
N GLY A 82 21.96 14.20 12.08
CA GLY A 82 22.44 14.37 10.71
C GLY A 82 23.08 15.74 10.43
N PRO A 83 23.81 15.89 9.31
CA PRO A 83 24.57 17.08 8.99
C PRO A 83 23.71 18.26 8.51
N GLY A 84 24.11 19.47 8.91
CA GLY A 84 23.49 20.72 8.43
C GLY A 84 22.28 21.20 9.25
N LEU A 85 22.13 20.72 10.48
CA LEU A 85 21.11 21.17 11.44
C LEU A 85 21.34 22.61 11.96
N ASP A 86 22.40 23.30 11.49
CA ASP A 86 22.59 24.75 11.66
C ASP A 86 21.62 25.59 10.79
N ARG A 87 20.91 24.96 9.85
CA ARG A 87 19.86 25.57 9.03
C ARG A 87 18.48 25.54 9.69
N LYS A 88 17.44 26.02 9.00
CA LYS A 88 16.06 25.98 9.51
C LYS A 88 15.48 24.58 9.41
N GLY A 89 15.47 23.86 10.54
CA GLY A 89 14.60 22.71 10.76
C GLY A 89 13.15 23.12 11.07
N ILE A 90 12.20 22.28 10.66
CA ILE A 90 10.77 22.38 10.98
C ILE A 90 10.28 20.98 11.34
N TRP A 91 9.77 20.83 12.56
CA TRP A 91 9.01 19.66 12.97
C TRP A 91 7.55 19.83 12.54
N TYR A 92 6.95 18.79 11.97
CA TYR A 92 5.53 18.66 11.66
C TYR A 92 4.95 17.60 12.59
N VAL A 93 3.82 17.91 13.25
CA VAL A 93 3.15 16.99 14.16
C VAL A 93 1.66 16.98 13.88
N ASP A 94 1.16 15.84 13.44
CA ASP A 94 -0.25 15.45 13.50
C ASP A 94 -0.51 14.94 14.94
N ALA A 95 -1.57 15.41 15.58
CA ALA A 95 -1.76 15.29 17.03
C ALA A 95 -3.05 14.57 17.45
N ASP A 96 -3.98 14.34 16.53
CA ASP A 96 -5.18 13.51 16.74
C ASP A 96 -5.25 12.26 15.83
N GLY A 97 -4.39 12.17 14.80
CA GLY A 97 -4.29 11.05 13.88
C GLY A 97 -5.26 11.10 12.70
N ASP A 98 -6.13 12.11 12.59
CA ASP A 98 -7.10 12.25 11.50
C ASP A 98 -6.56 13.11 10.36
N GLU A 99 -6.33 12.51 9.20
CA GLU A 99 -5.84 13.21 8.01
C GLU A 99 -6.81 14.29 7.47
N LYS A 100 -8.02 14.41 8.05
CA LYS A 100 -9.06 15.40 7.72
C LYS A 100 -9.02 16.65 8.63
N THR A 101 -8.27 16.64 9.73
CA THR A 101 -8.05 17.80 10.61
C THR A 101 -6.81 18.59 10.16
N GLY A 102 -6.29 19.53 10.97
CA GLY A 102 -5.00 20.18 10.70
C GLY A 102 -4.85 20.94 9.36
N LEU A 103 -3.73 20.68 8.68
CA LEU A 103 -3.26 21.27 7.41
C LEU A 103 -2.31 20.30 6.69
N PRO A 104 -2.39 20.11 5.35
CA PRO A 104 -1.56 19.14 4.66
C PRO A 104 -0.09 19.52 4.53
N ALA A 105 0.78 18.52 4.72
CA ALA A 105 2.19 18.50 4.35
C ALA A 105 2.42 17.31 3.38
N PRO A 106 2.26 17.51 2.06
CA PRO A 106 2.17 16.44 1.05
C PRO A 106 3.51 15.77 0.72
N TYR A 107 4.43 15.71 1.68
CA TYR A 107 5.72 15.04 1.57
C TYR A 107 5.67 13.62 2.13
N TRP A 108 4.70 13.30 3.00
CA TRP A 108 4.54 12.00 3.67
C TRP A 108 3.17 11.42 3.34
N ALA A 109 3.06 10.09 3.25
CA ALA A 109 1.84 9.43 2.77
C ALA A 109 0.60 9.74 3.62
N ASN A 110 0.77 9.78 4.95
CA ASN A 110 -0.24 10.19 5.93
C ASN A 110 -0.09 11.66 6.38
N GLY A 111 0.49 12.50 5.52
CA GLY A 111 0.75 13.92 5.81
C GLY A 111 -0.45 14.86 5.67
N GLY A 112 -1.68 14.33 5.55
CA GLY A 112 -2.88 15.11 5.25
C GLY A 112 -3.30 16.10 6.35
N GLY A 113 -3.18 15.70 7.62
CA GLY A 113 -3.78 16.39 8.77
C GLY A 113 -2.80 16.95 9.79
N ILE A 114 -1.85 17.82 9.40
CA ILE A 114 -0.88 18.34 10.37
C ILE A 114 -1.49 19.44 11.25
N ASP A 115 -1.78 19.10 12.51
CA ASP A 115 -2.22 20.04 13.54
C ASP A 115 -1.18 21.09 13.94
N LEU A 116 0.08 20.68 14.07
CA LEU A 116 1.12 21.44 14.73
C LEU A 116 2.40 21.50 13.90
N LYS A 117 3.16 22.58 14.06
CA LYS A 117 4.57 22.59 13.67
C LYS A 117 5.43 23.40 14.60
N ILE A 118 6.65 22.93 14.82
CA ILE A 118 7.66 23.60 15.64
C ILE A 118 8.75 24.14 14.72
N SER A 119 8.94 25.46 14.74
CA SER A 119 9.93 26.14 13.89
C SER A 119 10.56 27.29 14.66
N GLN A 120 11.90 27.30 14.74
CA GLN A 120 12.69 28.34 15.41
C GLN A 120 12.24 28.62 16.88
N GLY A 121 11.96 27.57 17.65
CA GLY A 121 11.49 27.66 19.04
C GLY A 121 10.04 28.14 19.20
N VAL A 122 9.29 28.30 18.12
CA VAL A 122 7.87 28.70 18.14
C VAL A 122 7.00 27.54 17.69
N VAL A 123 5.97 27.21 18.48
CA VAL A 123 4.94 26.26 18.07
C VAL A 123 3.76 26.97 17.43
N TRP A 124 3.33 26.46 16.28
CA TRP A 124 2.21 26.95 15.51
C TRP A 124 1.15 25.85 15.45
N LYS A 125 -0.13 26.20 15.66
CA LYS A 125 -1.28 25.31 15.47
C LYS A 125 -2.05 25.68 14.20
N ALA A 126 -2.57 24.68 13.50
CA ALA A 126 -3.50 24.84 12.40
C ALA A 126 -4.85 25.35 12.93
N THR A 127 -5.38 26.41 12.34
CA THR A 127 -6.70 26.95 12.70
C THR A 127 -7.29 27.66 11.49
N GLY A 128 -8.42 27.17 10.98
CA GLY A 128 -9.10 27.75 9.82
C GLY A 128 -8.22 27.79 8.56
N GLY A 129 -7.48 26.71 8.29
CA GLY A 129 -6.58 26.58 7.15
C GLY A 129 -5.32 27.46 7.24
N LYS A 130 -4.90 27.88 8.43
CA LYS A 130 -3.73 28.76 8.65
C LYS A 130 -2.93 28.38 9.88
N TRP A 131 -1.62 28.63 9.83
CA TRP A 131 -0.73 28.53 10.97
C TRP A 131 -0.88 29.75 11.89
N VAL A 132 -1.36 29.51 13.12
CA VAL A 132 -1.49 30.50 14.20
C VAL A 132 -0.47 30.18 15.29
N ARG A 133 0.21 31.18 15.86
CA ARG A 133 1.16 30.93 16.96
C ARG A 133 0.40 30.45 18.20
N ALA A 134 0.72 29.25 18.67
CA ALA A 134 0.13 28.65 19.86
C ALA A 134 1.04 28.84 21.09
N GLY A 135 2.35 28.63 20.94
CA GLY A 135 3.27 28.66 22.09
C GLY A 135 4.75 28.82 21.71
N THR A 136 5.60 28.18 22.51
CA THR A 136 7.05 28.07 22.35
C THR A 136 7.49 26.66 22.67
N ALA A 137 8.53 26.19 22.01
CA ALA A 137 9.23 24.95 22.33
C ALA A 137 10.64 25.30 22.81
N GLU A 138 11.18 24.53 23.75
CA GLU A 138 12.63 24.52 23.94
C GLU A 138 13.24 23.80 22.73
N THR A 139 14.35 24.32 22.19
CA THR A 139 15.03 23.73 21.03
C THR A 139 16.53 23.90 21.18
N LYS A 140 17.28 22.84 20.92
CA LYS A 140 18.72 22.78 21.14
C LYS A 140 19.41 22.13 19.96
N THR A 141 20.60 22.60 19.60
CA THR A 141 21.39 22.07 18.48
C THR A 141 22.85 22.08 18.88
N ALA A 142 23.55 20.95 18.68
CA ALA A 142 24.99 20.85 18.89
C ALA A 142 25.60 19.86 17.86
N GLY A 143 26.44 20.39 16.97
CA GLY A 143 26.99 19.59 15.86
C GLY A 143 25.88 19.04 14.97
N ASP A 144 25.89 17.73 14.78
CA ASP A 144 24.96 16.99 13.92
C ASP A 144 23.77 16.41 14.72
N VAL A 145 23.41 17.02 15.86
CA VAL A 145 22.22 16.69 16.67
C VAL A 145 21.36 17.93 16.91
N MET A 146 20.05 17.80 16.77
CA MET A 146 19.05 18.81 17.15
C MET A 146 17.89 18.16 17.92
N GLU A 147 17.48 18.81 18.99
CA GLU A 147 16.37 18.41 19.85
C GLU A 147 15.31 19.51 19.97
N ALA A 148 14.08 19.11 20.31
CA ALA A 148 12.99 20.00 20.68
C ALA A 148 12.06 19.40 21.74
N GLU A 149 11.45 20.24 22.56
CA GLU A 149 10.44 19.86 23.55
C GLU A 149 9.27 20.86 23.55
N ALA A 150 8.03 20.35 23.55
CA ALA A 150 6.82 21.16 23.67
C ALA A 150 5.80 20.53 24.64
N ASP A 151 5.20 21.38 25.48
CA ASP A 151 4.21 21.04 26.50
C ASP A 151 2.84 20.68 25.88
N LEU A 152 2.26 19.52 26.21
CA LEU A 152 1.01 19.03 25.60
C LEU A 152 -0.24 19.76 26.11
N ASP A 153 -0.27 20.18 27.37
CA ASP A 153 -1.36 21.01 27.94
C ASP A 153 -1.43 22.33 27.14
N ALA A 154 -0.28 22.97 26.88
CA ALA A 154 -0.16 24.22 26.11
C ALA A 154 -0.52 24.10 24.63
N LEU A 155 -0.54 22.88 24.07
CA LEU A 155 -0.94 22.60 22.68
C LEU A 155 -2.44 22.25 22.56
N GLY A 156 -3.11 22.04 23.70
CA GLY A 156 -4.50 21.63 23.78
C GLY A 156 -4.74 20.12 23.65
N PHE A 157 -3.71 19.31 23.93
CA PHE A 157 -3.74 17.84 23.91
C PHE A 157 -3.33 17.27 25.28
N GLY A 158 -3.67 18.01 26.35
CA GLY A 158 -3.30 17.70 27.72
C GLY A 158 -3.86 16.36 28.20
N GLY A 159 -2.98 15.50 28.71
CA GLY A 159 -3.28 14.13 29.13
C GLY A 159 -2.49 13.04 28.40
N GLY A 160 -1.96 13.31 27.20
CA GLY A 160 -1.07 12.40 26.47
C GLY A 160 -1.68 11.03 26.14
N SER A 161 -3.01 10.96 25.98
CA SER A 161 -3.75 9.69 25.87
C SER A 161 -3.98 9.20 24.43
N VAL A 162 -3.29 9.78 23.44
CA VAL A 162 -3.43 9.46 22.01
C VAL A 162 -2.07 9.31 21.36
N ALA A 163 -2.01 8.50 20.29
CA ALA A 163 -0.84 8.44 19.43
C ALA A 163 -0.81 9.69 18.52
N MET A 164 0.32 10.37 18.48
CA MET A 164 0.60 11.47 17.55
C MET A 164 1.41 10.93 16.37
N ARG A 165 1.65 11.75 15.33
CA ARG A 165 2.62 11.43 14.26
C ARG A 165 3.56 12.61 14.06
N ALA A 166 4.87 12.36 14.02
CA ALA A 166 5.90 13.38 13.87
C ALA A 166 6.76 13.17 12.62
N ALA A 167 7.20 14.27 12.03
CA ALA A 167 8.20 14.28 10.96
C ALA A 167 9.02 15.58 11.00
N PHE A 168 10.15 15.58 10.30
CA PHE A 168 11.10 16.67 10.23
C PHE A 168 11.44 17.04 8.79
N MET A 169 11.53 18.34 8.52
CA MET A 169 12.04 18.86 7.26
C MET A 169 13.09 19.95 7.53
N LEU A 170 14.19 19.90 6.79
CA LEU A 170 15.35 20.78 6.91
C LEU A 170 15.62 21.51 5.58
N GLU A 171 15.94 22.80 5.69
CA GLU A 171 16.19 23.70 4.55
C GLU A 171 17.25 23.13 3.57
N GLY A 172 16.79 22.75 2.38
CA GLY A 172 17.57 22.04 1.36
C GLY A 172 16.96 20.71 0.91
N ASP A 173 15.63 20.57 0.99
CA ASP A 173 14.85 19.38 0.62
C ASP A 173 15.35 18.10 1.30
N GLN A 174 15.67 18.24 2.59
CA GLN A 174 16.06 17.15 3.48
C GLN A 174 14.88 16.82 4.39
N TYR A 175 14.53 15.53 4.48
CA TYR A 175 13.30 15.06 5.12
C TYR A 175 13.56 13.81 5.94
N LEU A 176 12.82 13.68 7.05
CA LEU A 176 12.75 12.43 7.79
C LEU A 176 11.35 12.29 8.42
N PRO A 177 10.63 11.16 8.27
CA PRO A 177 10.88 10.05 7.34
C PRO A 177 11.09 10.49 5.88
N ALA A 178 11.63 9.60 5.04
CA ALA A 178 11.86 9.88 3.63
C ALA A 178 10.53 10.22 2.90
N PRO A 179 10.51 11.12 1.89
CA PRO A 179 9.27 11.52 1.25
C PRO A 179 8.50 10.34 0.61
N GLY A 180 7.21 10.27 0.94
CA GLY A 180 6.29 9.18 0.63
C GLY A 180 6.29 8.02 1.61
N LYS A 181 7.17 8.01 2.62
CA LYS A 181 6.99 7.17 3.81
C LYS A 181 5.92 7.79 4.71
N THR A 182 5.33 6.98 5.58
CA THR A 182 4.49 7.49 6.67
C THR A 182 5.32 8.24 7.70
N MET A 183 4.75 9.30 8.28
CA MET A 183 5.30 10.00 9.44
C MET A 183 5.52 9.04 10.62
N LEU A 184 6.55 9.30 11.43
CA LEU A 184 6.86 8.49 12.61
C LEU A 184 5.72 8.57 13.62
N VAL A 185 5.08 7.45 13.94
CA VAL A 185 4.05 7.44 14.99
C VAL A 185 4.73 7.59 16.35
N VAL A 186 4.27 8.58 17.12
CA VAL A 186 4.75 8.89 18.47
C VAL A 186 3.66 8.46 19.46
N PRO A 187 3.80 7.30 20.10
CA PRO A 187 2.74 6.77 20.95
C PRO A 187 2.47 7.64 22.18
N PRO A 188 1.31 7.46 22.84
CA PRO A 188 1.11 7.97 24.19
C PRO A 188 2.23 7.46 25.13
N PRO A 189 2.52 8.14 26.27
CA PRO A 189 3.67 7.82 27.13
C PRO A 189 3.74 6.34 27.55
N ALA A 190 4.61 5.58 26.88
CA ALA A 190 5.03 4.25 27.32
C ALA A 190 5.75 4.42 28.66
N GLY A 191 5.04 4.09 29.74
CA GLY A 191 5.56 4.18 31.11
C GLY A 191 5.73 5.60 31.67
N SER A 192 4.64 6.38 31.69
CA SER A 192 4.24 6.97 32.99
C SER A 192 3.16 6.14 33.69
N ALA A 193 2.81 4.98 33.12
CA ALA A 193 1.86 4.00 33.67
C ALA A 193 2.50 3.07 34.70
N PHE A 194 3.83 2.87 34.64
CA PHE A 194 4.58 2.02 35.56
C PHE A 194 5.88 2.70 36.00
N GLY A 195 6.22 2.56 37.29
CA GLY A 195 7.45 3.00 37.93
C GLY A 195 8.50 1.88 38.03
N PRO A 196 9.61 2.11 38.76
CA PRO A 196 10.68 1.14 38.92
C PRO A 196 10.25 -0.09 39.73
N ASP A 197 10.75 -1.28 39.37
CA ASP A 197 10.65 -2.47 40.22
C ASP A 197 11.72 -2.37 41.32
N VAL A 198 11.28 -2.15 42.56
CA VAL A 198 12.13 -1.96 43.75
C VAL A 198 11.93 -3.11 44.75
N GLN A 199 12.88 -3.32 45.65
CA GLN A 199 12.75 -4.26 46.77
C GLN A 199 13.23 -3.58 48.06
N VAL A 200 12.31 -2.87 48.71
CA VAL A 200 12.64 -1.98 49.84
C VAL A 200 12.60 -2.75 51.17
N THR A 201 13.60 -2.58 52.03
CA THR A 201 13.59 -3.11 53.39
C THR A 201 13.45 -1.94 54.36
N VAL A 202 12.29 -1.78 55.01
CA VAL A 202 11.99 -0.60 55.85
C VAL A 202 12.92 -0.52 57.07
N ASP A 203 14.06 0.13 56.86
CA ASP A 203 15.17 0.25 57.80
C ASP A 203 15.79 1.66 57.89
N ALA A 204 15.34 2.58 57.04
CA ALA A 204 15.72 3.98 56.97
C ALA A 204 17.21 4.24 56.62
N GLU A 205 17.90 3.29 56.00
CA GLU A 205 19.07 3.60 55.16
C GLU A 205 18.61 4.07 53.76
N ALA A 206 19.46 3.95 52.72
CA ALA A 206 19.13 4.39 51.36
C ALA A 206 19.79 3.53 50.24
N ASP A 207 20.31 2.35 50.58
CA ASP A 207 21.10 1.52 49.66
C ASP A 207 20.21 0.80 48.62
N ASP A 208 18.99 0.41 49.00
CA ASP A 208 17.96 -0.19 48.16
C ASP A 208 17.23 0.82 47.26
N TRP A 209 17.22 2.10 47.64
CA TRP A 209 16.75 3.22 46.81
C TRP A 209 17.75 3.66 45.72
N SER A 210 18.92 3.02 45.62
CA SER A 210 20.01 3.43 44.71
C SER A 210 19.68 3.33 43.20
N SER A 211 18.58 2.69 42.82
CA SER A 211 18.04 2.65 41.45
C SER A 211 16.93 3.67 41.16
N VAL A 212 16.51 4.45 42.16
CA VAL A 212 15.32 5.32 42.09
C VAL A 212 15.75 6.79 42.05
N GLU A 213 15.41 7.50 40.96
CA GLU A 213 15.54 8.96 40.92
C GLU A 213 14.52 9.63 41.88
N PRO A 214 14.86 10.76 42.54
CA PRO A 214 13.94 11.43 43.44
C PRO A 214 12.63 11.86 42.80
N ALA A 215 11.51 11.43 43.40
CA ALA A 215 10.18 11.90 43.04
C ALA A 215 10.05 13.42 43.26
N ALA A 216 10.62 13.97 44.33
CA ALA A 216 10.62 15.42 44.56
C ALA A 216 11.78 15.91 45.45
N ARG A 217 12.04 17.22 45.42
CA ARG A 217 12.97 17.93 46.32
C ARG A 217 12.35 19.22 46.87
N SER A 218 12.82 19.65 48.04
CA SER A 218 12.48 20.95 48.63
C SER A 218 13.03 22.11 47.80
N ALA A 219 12.47 23.32 47.99
CA ALA A 219 12.93 24.54 47.30
C ALA A 219 14.39 24.93 47.59
N ASP A 220 14.99 24.46 48.69
CA ASP A 220 16.41 24.62 49.01
C ASP A 220 17.29 23.42 48.61
N GLY A 221 16.69 22.39 47.99
CA GLY A 221 17.36 21.17 47.53
C GLY A 221 17.87 20.24 48.64
N LYS A 222 17.48 20.49 49.90
CA LYS A 222 18.03 19.78 51.08
C LYS A 222 17.20 18.62 51.60
N THR A 223 15.89 18.59 51.34
CA THR A 223 15.04 17.44 51.66
C THR A 223 14.59 16.81 50.35
N THR A 224 14.74 15.49 50.25
CA THR A 224 14.49 14.70 49.05
C THR A 224 13.48 13.62 49.37
N LEU A 225 12.44 13.51 48.53
CA LEU A 225 11.42 12.46 48.59
C LEU A 225 11.69 11.47 47.45
N TYR A 226 11.84 10.20 47.80
CA TYR A 226 11.77 9.04 46.91
C TYR A 226 10.47 8.29 47.21
N ALA A 227 9.81 7.80 46.18
CA ALA A 227 8.59 7.01 46.31
C ALA A 227 8.41 6.08 45.10
N ALA A 228 7.92 4.87 45.35
CA ALA A 228 7.65 3.85 44.33
C ALA A 228 6.51 2.95 44.83
N GLU A 229 5.80 2.26 43.93
CA GLU A 229 4.98 1.11 44.31
C GLU A 229 5.81 -0.18 44.23
N GLU A 230 5.60 -1.09 45.17
CA GLU A 230 6.21 -2.42 45.22
C GLU A 230 5.09 -3.46 45.42
N GLY A 231 4.69 -4.14 44.35
CA GLY A 231 3.67 -5.19 44.39
C GLY A 231 2.30 -4.65 44.80
N SER A 232 1.95 -4.77 46.08
CA SER A 232 0.70 -4.25 46.66
C SER A 232 0.90 -3.22 47.79
N SER A 233 2.06 -2.55 47.80
CA SER A 233 2.39 -1.46 48.74
C SER A 233 2.94 -0.23 48.02
N LEU A 234 2.61 0.96 48.54
CA LEU A 234 3.39 2.17 48.29
C LEU A 234 4.57 2.19 49.27
N VAL A 235 5.80 2.37 48.77
CA VAL A 235 7.01 2.56 49.58
C VAL A 235 7.56 3.97 49.40
N LEU A 236 8.08 4.58 50.46
CA LEU A 236 8.62 5.94 50.45
C LEU A 236 9.85 6.07 51.34
N LEU A 237 10.84 6.84 50.88
CA LEU A 237 11.98 7.31 51.68
C LEU A 237 12.09 8.84 51.58
N VAL A 238 12.17 9.51 52.73
CA VAL A 238 12.48 10.93 52.84
C VAL A 238 13.84 11.10 53.49
N THR A 239 14.76 11.81 52.82
CA THR A 239 16.10 12.12 53.34
C THR A 239 16.30 13.63 53.50
N GLY A 240 17.06 14.05 54.52
CA GLY A 240 17.42 15.45 54.75
C GLY A 240 16.86 16.00 56.06
N LYS A 241 16.13 17.12 56.00
CA LYS A 241 15.54 17.77 57.18
C LYS A 241 14.20 17.14 57.56
N LEU A 242 14.13 16.58 58.76
CA LEU A 242 12.92 16.05 59.40
C LEU A 242 12.72 16.68 60.79
N ALA A 243 11.49 16.66 61.29
CA ALA A 243 11.05 17.30 62.53
C ALA A 243 10.27 16.32 63.43
N GLU A 244 9.56 16.84 64.44
CA GLU A 244 8.68 16.05 65.32
C GLU A 244 7.43 15.52 64.60
N PHE A 245 6.94 16.26 63.60
CA PHE A 245 5.82 15.90 62.73
C PHE A 245 6.32 15.84 61.29
N ASN A 246 5.99 14.74 60.60
CA ASN A 246 6.48 14.39 59.28
C ASN A 246 5.29 13.77 58.52
N ASP A 247 4.74 14.58 57.60
CA ASP A 247 3.41 14.37 57.02
C ASP A 247 3.56 13.95 55.57
N ILE A 248 3.10 12.75 55.24
CA ILE A 248 2.95 12.28 53.85
C ILE A 248 1.48 12.41 53.47
N TYR A 249 1.20 13.26 52.49
CA TYR A 249 -0.12 13.42 51.90
C TYR A 249 -0.22 12.55 50.64
N LEU A 250 -1.28 11.76 50.55
CA LEU A 250 -1.59 10.89 49.42
C LEU A 250 -2.92 11.33 48.81
N ASP A 251 -2.88 11.75 47.55
CA ASP A 251 -4.04 12.00 46.70
C ASP A 251 -4.20 10.77 45.80
N THR A 252 -5.31 10.04 46.00
CA THR A 252 -5.53 8.72 45.42
C THR A 252 -6.61 8.73 44.34
N ASP A 253 -7.56 9.67 44.34
CA ASP A 253 -8.50 9.86 43.22
C ASP A 253 -8.00 10.84 42.14
N ARG A 254 -6.89 11.55 42.41
CA ARG A 254 -6.27 12.58 41.56
C ARG A 254 -7.14 13.82 41.34
N SER A 255 -8.00 14.16 42.30
CA SER A 255 -8.95 15.26 42.20
C SER A 255 -8.74 16.32 43.30
N GLY A 256 -8.31 17.52 42.89
CA GLY A 256 -8.31 18.71 43.75
C GLY A 256 -9.71 19.23 44.15
N ASP A 257 -10.80 18.60 43.70
CA ASP A 257 -12.17 18.85 44.21
C ASP A 257 -12.48 17.99 45.47
N THR A 258 -11.61 17.03 45.80
CA THR A 258 -11.69 16.09 46.93
C THR A 258 -10.50 16.29 47.90
N GLY A 259 -10.49 15.55 49.01
CA GLY A 259 -9.37 15.57 49.97
C GLY A 259 -9.05 16.93 50.63
N TYR A 260 -7.77 17.16 50.88
CA TYR A 260 -7.19 18.35 51.52
C TYR A 260 -6.21 19.08 50.58
N GLY A 261 -6.52 20.35 50.24
CA GLY A 261 -5.77 21.13 49.24
C GLY A 261 -4.96 22.33 49.76
N ASP A 262 -5.05 22.71 51.05
CA ASP A 262 -4.39 23.94 51.56
C ASP A 262 -2.84 23.82 51.70
N VAL A 263 -2.24 22.74 51.19
CA VAL A 263 -0.79 22.48 51.14
C VAL A 263 -0.02 23.39 50.16
N GLY A 264 -0.72 24.03 49.22
CA GLY A 264 -0.10 24.93 48.23
C GLY A 264 0.48 24.24 46.99
N TRP A 265 0.01 23.03 46.66
CA TRP A 265 0.32 22.34 45.41
C TRP A 265 -0.86 22.45 44.41
N PRO A 266 -0.63 22.80 43.12
CA PRO A 266 -1.73 22.95 42.17
C PRO A 266 -2.47 21.65 41.89
N SER A 267 -3.81 21.71 41.91
CA SER A 267 -4.73 20.60 41.57
C SER A 267 -4.66 19.34 42.45
N PHE A 268 -4.05 19.42 43.64
CA PHE A 268 -3.91 18.30 44.58
C PHE A 268 -5.05 18.25 45.62
N GLY A 269 -5.59 17.06 45.87
CA GLY A 269 -6.60 16.79 46.91
C GLY A 269 -6.19 15.62 47.80
N GLY A 270 -5.53 15.89 48.93
CA GLY A 270 -5.04 14.82 49.82
C GLY A 270 -6.18 13.99 50.45
N ASP A 271 -6.40 12.77 49.96
CA ASP A 271 -7.35 11.79 50.49
C ASP A 271 -6.90 11.20 51.82
N TRP A 272 -5.60 10.94 51.94
CA TRP A 272 -5.00 10.29 53.11
C TRP A 272 -3.77 11.06 53.60
N LEU A 273 -3.51 10.94 54.90
CA LEU A 273 -2.34 11.46 55.58
C LEU A 273 -1.68 10.34 56.38
N VAL A 274 -0.36 10.19 56.24
CA VAL A 274 0.47 9.42 57.16
C VAL A 274 1.37 10.36 57.94
N GLU A 275 1.08 10.52 59.23
CA GLU A 275 1.88 11.30 60.19
C GLU A 275 2.72 10.32 61.01
N ASN A 276 4.05 10.31 60.84
CA ASN A 276 4.98 9.45 61.60
C ASN A 276 4.58 7.94 61.70
N GLY A 277 3.88 7.42 60.69
CA GLY A 277 3.38 6.02 60.64
C GLY A 277 1.93 5.81 61.12
N GLY A 278 1.25 6.83 61.63
CA GLY A 278 -0.20 6.79 61.89
C GLY A 278 -1.00 7.17 60.63
N LEU A 279 -2.05 6.41 60.30
CA LEU A 279 -2.89 6.63 59.11
C LEU A 279 -4.17 7.42 59.43
N TYR A 280 -4.47 8.39 58.57
CA TYR A 280 -5.66 9.23 58.64
C TYR A 280 -6.30 9.38 57.26
N GLN A 281 -7.63 9.46 57.22
CA GLN A 281 -8.42 9.76 56.02
C GLN A 281 -9.00 11.17 56.11
N SER A 282 -9.05 11.89 55.00
CA SER A 282 -9.71 13.19 54.91
C SER A 282 -11.22 13.04 55.08
N THR A 283 -11.83 13.97 55.82
CA THR A 283 -13.28 14.02 56.08
C THR A 283 -13.95 15.25 55.45
N GLY A 284 -13.21 16.01 54.64
CA GLY A 284 -13.69 17.18 53.89
C GLY A 284 -12.64 18.31 53.85
N ALA A 285 -12.88 19.31 53.01
CA ALA A 285 -11.94 20.40 52.76
C ALA A 285 -11.49 21.14 54.04
N GLY A 286 -10.24 21.62 54.03
CA GLY A 286 -9.55 22.14 55.22
C GLY A 286 -8.95 21.02 56.09
N TRP A 287 -8.31 21.38 57.21
CA TRP A 287 -7.60 20.43 58.08
C TRP A 287 -8.56 19.53 58.90
N ASN A 288 -9.17 18.54 58.25
CA ASN A 288 -10.22 17.68 58.81
C ASN A 288 -9.86 16.19 58.64
N TRP A 289 -8.87 15.72 59.40
CA TRP A 289 -8.36 14.34 59.35
C TRP A 289 -9.01 13.44 60.40
N GLY A 290 -9.57 12.30 59.97
CA GLY A 290 -10.12 11.24 60.82
C GLY A 290 -9.16 10.03 60.89
N PRO A 291 -8.94 9.40 62.06
CA PRO A 291 -8.03 8.26 62.18
C PRO A 291 -8.59 7.02 61.45
N ALA A 292 -7.71 6.33 60.71
CA ALA A 292 -8.01 5.09 60.00
C ALA A 292 -7.17 3.92 60.55
N ASP A 293 -7.40 2.70 60.06
CA ASP A 293 -6.64 1.53 60.51
C ASP A 293 -5.29 1.43 59.77
N GLY A 294 -4.23 1.92 60.41
CA GLY A 294 -2.85 1.79 59.93
C GLY A 294 -2.18 0.44 60.28
N THR A 295 -2.92 -0.57 60.75
CA THR A 295 -2.36 -1.87 61.21
C THR A 295 -1.83 -2.69 60.03
N GLY A 296 -0.61 -2.37 59.62
CA GLY A 296 0.04 -2.92 58.42
C GLY A 296 1.04 -1.95 57.78
N ILE A 297 1.06 -0.68 58.19
CA ILE A 297 2.11 0.26 57.81
C ILE A 297 3.41 -0.09 58.55
N GLU A 298 4.50 -0.27 57.80
CA GLU A 298 5.85 -0.34 58.36
C GLU A 298 6.45 1.07 58.34
N TYR A 299 7.13 1.47 59.42
CA TYR A 299 7.76 2.78 59.54
C TYR A 299 9.08 2.69 60.32
N LYS A 300 10.12 3.36 59.81
CA LYS A 300 11.42 3.51 60.48
C LYS A 300 11.98 4.91 60.26
N GLN A 301 12.69 5.43 61.25
CA GLN A 301 13.31 6.76 61.20
C GLN A 301 14.71 6.71 61.83
N ALA A 302 15.67 7.39 61.21
CA ALA A 302 17.06 7.45 61.67
C ALA A 302 17.69 8.83 61.45
N GLY A 303 18.94 8.99 61.88
CA GLY A 303 19.72 10.23 61.73
C GLY A 303 19.29 11.38 62.65
N SER A 304 19.71 12.61 62.30
CA SER A 304 19.29 13.84 62.99
C SER A 304 19.63 15.11 62.19
N GLY A 305 18.81 16.17 62.31
CA GLY A 305 19.05 17.49 61.70
C GLY A 305 18.85 17.51 60.18
N ASP A 306 19.76 18.15 59.44
CA ASP A 306 19.82 18.14 57.96
C ASP A 306 20.28 16.77 57.39
N SER A 307 20.28 15.71 58.20
CA SER A 307 20.76 14.36 57.85
C SER A 307 19.96 13.29 58.62
N SER A 308 18.64 13.45 58.62
CA SER A 308 17.68 12.43 59.06
C SER A 308 17.13 11.66 57.86
N THR A 309 16.63 10.46 58.12
CA THR A 309 15.91 9.61 57.16
C THR A 309 14.60 9.12 57.79
N ALA A 310 13.54 9.02 56.99
CA ALA A 310 12.26 8.43 57.39
C ALA A 310 11.72 7.58 56.23
N GLU A 311 11.37 6.35 56.53
CA GLU A 311 11.00 5.35 55.54
C GLU A 311 9.72 4.61 55.92
N TYR A 312 8.89 4.32 54.91
CA TYR A 312 7.52 3.87 55.06
C TYR A 312 7.19 2.78 54.03
N ARG A 313 6.45 1.75 54.45
CA ARG A 313 5.70 0.85 53.56
C ARG A 313 4.22 0.93 53.93
N ILE A 314 3.38 1.28 52.96
CA ILE A 314 1.94 1.48 53.12
C ILE A 314 1.22 0.50 52.19
N PRO A 315 0.62 -0.59 52.72
CA PRO A 315 -0.19 -1.50 51.91
C PRO A 315 -1.35 -0.76 51.24
N LEU A 316 -1.50 -0.92 49.93
CA LEU A 316 -2.45 -0.16 49.10
C LEU A 316 -3.91 -0.33 49.54
N SER A 317 -4.24 -1.50 50.10
CA SER A 317 -5.57 -1.80 50.65
C SER A 317 -5.96 -0.97 51.87
N LEU A 318 -4.99 -0.41 52.62
CA LEU A 318 -5.28 0.49 53.76
C LEU A 318 -5.69 1.89 53.29
N ILE A 319 -5.21 2.32 52.12
CA ILE A 319 -5.57 3.59 51.47
C ILE A 319 -6.70 3.42 50.42
N GLY A 320 -7.50 2.36 50.58
CA GLY A 320 -8.73 2.14 49.80
C GLY A 320 -8.52 1.56 48.40
N LEU A 321 -7.32 1.08 48.05
CA LEU A 321 -6.98 0.65 46.70
C LEU A 321 -6.94 -0.88 46.58
N ALA A 322 -7.68 -1.42 45.62
CA ALA A 322 -7.78 -2.87 45.38
C ALA A 322 -6.66 -3.43 44.48
N ALA A 323 -5.97 -2.56 43.73
CA ALA A 323 -4.87 -2.88 42.84
C ALA A 323 -3.94 -1.66 42.73
N PRO A 324 -2.68 -1.83 42.28
CA PRO A 324 -1.77 -0.74 41.94
C PRO A 324 -2.39 0.25 40.97
N LYS A 325 -2.26 1.55 41.26
CA LYS A 325 -2.68 2.64 40.38
C LYS A 325 -1.91 3.92 40.74
N PRO A 326 -1.66 4.85 39.80
CA PRO A 326 -0.84 6.02 40.10
C PRO A 326 -1.38 6.92 41.22
N ILE A 327 -0.54 7.25 42.20
CA ILE A 327 -0.85 8.04 43.40
C ILE A 327 -0.07 9.35 43.36
N ALA A 328 -0.73 10.49 43.60
CA ALA A 328 -0.03 11.77 43.76
C ALA A 328 0.46 11.91 45.21
N VAL A 329 1.75 12.13 45.41
CA VAL A 329 2.40 12.08 46.73
C VAL A 329 3.15 13.36 47.02
N GLY A 330 2.94 13.93 48.21
CA GLY A 330 3.71 15.06 48.70
C GLY A 330 4.05 14.95 50.17
N PHE A 331 5.12 15.61 50.59
CA PHE A 331 5.66 15.54 51.96
C PHE A 331 5.82 16.93 52.58
N THR A 332 5.50 17.07 53.87
CA THR A 332 5.86 18.27 54.65
C THR A 332 6.45 17.95 56.01
N SER A 333 7.39 18.80 56.46
CA SER A 333 7.95 18.74 57.81
C SER A 333 8.38 20.12 58.29
N SER A 334 7.66 20.64 59.29
CA SER A 334 7.94 21.90 60.02
C SER A 334 8.55 23.06 59.18
N GLY A 335 7.84 23.46 58.12
CA GLY A 335 8.24 24.56 57.24
C GLY A 335 9.07 24.16 56.01
N VAL A 336 9.29 22.86 55.79
CA VAL A 336 9.77 22.29 54.53
C VAL A 336 8.60 21.62 53.81
N THR A 337 8.46 21.88 52.51
CA THR A 337 7.44 21.32 51.60
C THR A 337 8.17 20.66 50.43
N VAL A 338 7.78 19.43 50.08
CA VAL A 338 8.40 18.61 49.02
C VAL A 338 7.29 17.98 48.15
N PRO A 339 7.15 18.35 46.86
CA PRO A 339 7.93 19.38 46.14
C PRO A 339 7.67 20.79 46.69
N ALA A 340 8.40 21.77 46.18
CA ALA A 340 8.16 23.18 46.51
C ALA A 340 6.69 23.59 46.25
N ALA A 341 6.21 24.60 46.98
CA ALA A 341 4.90 25.21 46.73
C ALA A 341 4.80 25.73 45.28
N ASP A 342 3.57 25.79 44.76
CA ASP A 342 3.22 26.08 43.35
C ASP A 342 3.71 25.03 42.32
N VAL A 343 4.39 23.96 42.73
CA VAL A 343 4.75 22.80 41.87
C VAL A 343 3.72 21.67 42.07
N ARG A 344 3.30 20.99 40.98
CA ARG A 344 2.43 19.80 41.06
C ARG A 344 3.17 18.66 41.81
N PRO A 345 2.51 17.87 42.68
CA PRO A 345 3.15 16.74 43.35
C PRO A 345 3.54 15.64 42.35
N PRO A 346 4.64 14.90 42.59
CA PRO A 346 4.98 13.76 41.76
C PRO A 346 3.87 12.70 41.80
N LEU A 347 3.60 12.14 40.63
CA LEU A 347 2.74 10.98 40.47
C LEU A 347 3.62 9.73 40.56
N VAL A 348 3.48 8.98 41.65
CA VAL A 348 4.10 7.65 41.81
C VAL A 348 3.30 6.68 40.96
N ALA A 349 3.97 5.83 40.19
CA ALA A 349 3.34 4.87 39.27
C ALA A 349 3.57 3.41 39.73
N PRO A 350 2.63 2.49 39.44
CA PRO A 350 2.69 1.06 39.76
C PRO A 350 4.01 0.35 39.40
N SER A 351 4.45 -0.62 40.19
CA SER A 351 5.55 -1.51 39.78
C SER A 351 5.20 -2.25 38.47
N LEU A 352 6.22 -2.57 37.66
CA LEU A 352 6.07 -3.37 36.43
C LEU A 352 5.21 -4.64 36.65
N PRO A 353 4.27 -4.95 35.74
CA PRO A 353 3.41 -6.12 35.87
C PRO A 353 4.22 -7.41 35.65
N LYS A 354 3.99 -8.43 36.49
CA LYS A 354 4.74 -9.69 36.49
C LYS A 354 3.90 -10.77 35.83
N LEU A 355 3.88 -10.72 34.50
CA LEU A 355 2.96 -11.45 33.63
C LEU A 355 3.43 -12.87 33.27
N THR A 356 2.49 -13.81 33.15
CA THR A 356 2.70 -15.23 32.85
C THR A 356 1.55 -15.79 32.00
N ALA A 357 1.83 -16.75 31.10
CA ALA A 357 0.80 -17.39 30.28
C ALA A 357 0.25 -18.65 30.96
N ASP A 358 -0.53 -18.48 32.03
CA ASP A 358 -1.03 -19.56 32.89
C ASP A 358 -2.56 -19.80 32.81
N GLY A 359 -3.30 -18.83 32.25
CA GLY A 359 -4.75 -18.85 32.01
C GLY A 359 -5.60 -18.10 33.04
N ASP A 360 -4.99 -17.36 33.96
CA ASP A 360 -5.65 -16.49 34.95
C ASP A 360 -5.44 -14.99 34.60
N PRO A 361 -6.43 -14.31 34.00
CA PRO A 361 -6.29 -12.92 33.55
C PRO A 361 -6.24 -11.88 34.69
N SER A 362 -6.17 -12.28 35.97
CA SER A 362 -6.14 -11.34 37.10
C SER A 362 -4.87 -10.50 37.18
N GLU A 363 -3.72 -11.02 36.73
CA GLU A 363 -2.48 -10.23 36.58
C GLU A 363 -2.60 -9.09 35.53
N TRP A 364 -3.53 -9.22 34.59
CA TRP A 364 -3.82 -8.23 33.55
C TRP A 364 -4.79 -7.12 33.97
N ALA A 365 -5.28 -7.14 35.22
CA ALA A 365 -6.32 -6.21 35.68
C ALA A 365 -5.86 -4.74 35.72
N SER A 366 -4.59 -4.46 36.01
CA SER A 366 -4.02 -3.10 36.07
C SER A 366 -3.60 -2.54 34.71
N LEU A 367 -3.43 -3.38 33.69
CA LEU A 367 -3.08 -2.95 32.34
C LEU A 367 -4.30 -2.34 31.63
N PRO A 368 -4.15 -1.23 30.88
CA PRO A 368 -5.22 -0.69 30.06
C PRO A 368 -5.57 -1.67 28.91
N VAL A 369 -6.76 -1.49 28.32
CA VAL A 369 -7.06 -2.10 27.01
C VAL A 369 -6.18 -1.39 25.96
N THR A 370 -5.44 -2.18 25.18
CA THR A 370 -4.54 -1.70 24.12
C THR A 370 -5.29 -1.49 22.81
N ALA A 371 -6.28 -2.33 22.52
CA ALA A 371 -7.27 -2.11 21.46
C ALA A 371 -8.60 -2.84 21.73
N GLU A 372 -9.70 -2.30 21.20
CA GLU A 372 -10.98 -2.99 21.11
C GLU A 372 -11.06 -3.80 19.81
N GLY A 373 -11.86 -4.87 19.82
CA GLY A 373 -12.00 -5.80 18.70
C GLY A 373 -13.36 -5.79 18.01
N SER A 374 -13.40 -6.44 16.86
CA SER A 374 -14.60 -6.70 16.06
C SER A 374 -15.19 -8.09 16.37
N GLY A 375 -16.50 -8.24 16.18
CA GLY A 375 -17.19 -9.53 16.25
C GLY A 375 -16.96 -10.30 17.56
N LYS A 376 -16.40 -11.50 17.49
CA LYS A 376 -16.13 -12.38 18.66
C LYS A 376 -15.00 -11.88 19.56
N VAL A 377 -14.02 -11.14 19.03
CA VAL A 377 -12.88 -10.59 19.80
C VAL A 377 -13.31 -9.25 20.38
N LYS A 378 -13.24 -9.07 21.69
CA LYS A 378 -13.71 -7.83 22.35
C LYS A 378 -12.58 -6.89 22.71
N LEU A 379 -11.47 -7.43 23.21
CA LEU A 379 -10.35 -6.63 23.71
C LEU A 379 -9.00 -7.32 23.48
N LEU A 380 -7.97 -6.49 23.34
CA LEU A 380 -6.57 -6.84 23.29
C LEU A 380 -5.82 -6.03 24.35
N LYS A 381 -4.99 -6.70 25.16
CA LYS A 381 -3.98 -6.08 26.05
C LYS A 381 -2.61 -6.59 25.64
N ALA A 382 -1.63 -5.70 25.56
CA ALA A 382 -0.26 -6.07 25.21
C ALA A 382 0.77 -5.29 26.05
N PHE A 383 1.81 -6.00 26.47
CA PHE A 383 2.91 -5.46 27.28
C PHE A 383 4.25 -6.01 26.77
N ALA A 384 5.16 -5.13 26.39
CA ALA A 384 6.53 -5.45 25.99
C ALA A 384 7.51 -5.09 27.13
N ASP A 385 8.28 -6.08 27.58
CA ASP A 385 9.34 -5.93 28.57
C ASP A 385 10.68 -6.29 27.93
N GLU A 386 11.47 -5.27 27.59
CA GLU A 386 12.60 -5.43 26.68
C GLU A 386 12.15 -6.19 25.41
N LYS A 387 12.87 -7.23 24.97
CA LYS A 387 12.50 -8.03 23.79
C LYS A 387 11.49 -9.16 24.09
N VAL A 388 10.79 -9.14 25.23
CA VAL A 388 9.77 -10.12 25.58
C VAL A 388 8.38 -9.49 25.49
N LEU A 389 7.56 -10.00 24.58
CA LEU A 389 6.18 -9.57 24.39
C LEU A 389 5.23 -10.53 25.12
N SER A 390 4.41 -9.98 26.02
CA SER A 390 3.23 -10.64 26.58
C SER A 390 1.97 -10.03 25.97
N VAL A 391 0.98 -10.86 25.64
CA VAL A 391 -0.33 -10.44 25.13
C VAL A 391 -1.44 -11.21 25.85
N MET A 392 -2.55 -10.54 26.17
CA MET A 392 -3.81 -11.18 26.55
C MET A 392 -4.96 -10.66 25.68
N ALA A 393 -5.69 -11.56 25.03
CA ALA A 393 -6.88 -11.25 24.25
C ALA A 393 -8.13 -11.83 24.90
N GLY A 394 -9.23 -11.08 24.89
CA GLY A 394 -10.55 -11.52 25.37
C GLY A 394 -11.51 -11.76 24.21
N ALA A 395 -12.00 -13.00 24.06
CA ALA A 395 -12.93 -13.38 22.99
C ALA A 395 -13.95 -14.44 23.44
N GLU A 396 -15.08 -14.52 22.73
CA GLU A 396 -16.13 -15.52 23.00
C GLU A 396 -15.62 -16.98 22.84
N SER A 397 -14.65 -17.19 21.94
CA SER A 397 -13.94 -18.46 21.78
C SER A 397 -12.57 -18.25 21.11
N PHE A 398 -11.67 -19.23 21.23
CA PHE A 398 -10.40 -19.32 20.49
C PHE A 398 -10.32 -20.66 19.77
N ASP A 399 -11.46 -21.09 19.25
CA ASP A 399 -11.71 -22.44 18.73
C ASP A 399 -11.62 -22.44 17.17
N GLN A 400 -11.37 -21.27 16.57
CA GLN A 400 -11.03 -21.02 15.16
C GLN A 400 -9.53 -20.69 15.02
N GLU A 401 -9.01 -20.59 13.79
CA GLU A 401 -7.62 -20.17 13.57
C GLU A 401 -7.35 -18.82 14.27
N THR A 402 -6.30 -18.78 15.08
CA THR A 402 -5.97 -17.62 15.92
C THR A 402 -4.53 -17.20 15.65
N ASN A 403 -4.36 -16.00 15.09
CA ASN A 403 -3.10 -15.47 14.59
C ASN A 403 -2.74 -14.18 15.35
N LEU A 404 -1.70 -14.21 16.17
CA LEU A 404 -1.11 -13.02 16.79
C LEU A 404 0.04 -12.52 15.90
N PHE A 405 -0.22 -11.46 15.15
CA PHE A 405 0.77 -10.78 14.33
C PHE A 405 1.60 -9.84 15.21
N ILE A 406 2.92 -9.82 14.98
CA ILE A 406 3.87 -9.00 15.72
C ILE A 406 4.73 -8.23 14.72
N ASP A 407 4.50 -6.93 14.65
CA ASP A 407 5.40 -5.94 14.05
C ASP A 407 6.43 -5.56 15.13
N SER A 408 7.71 -5.82 14.86
CA SER A 408 8.76 -5.81 15.89
C SER A 408 9.73 -4.64 15.79
N ASP A 409 9.86 -4.02 14.63
CA ASP A 409 10.68 -2.82 14.41
C ASP A 409 9.86 -1.52 14.22
N ASN A 410 8.52 -1.63 14.11
CA ASN A 410 7.55 -0.55 13.86
C ASN A 410 7.64 0.06 12.45
N ASP A 411 8.22 -0.65 11.47
CA ASP A 411 8.28 -0.24 10.07
C ASP A 411 7.26 -1.03 9.21
N ALA A 412 6.22 -0.34 8.72
CA ALA A 412 5.19 -0.98 7.89
C ALA A 412 5.69 -1.35 6.47
N ASP A 413 6.91 -0.98 6.09
CA ASP A 413 7.57 -1.43 4.86
C ASP A 413 8.35 -2.76 5.03
N THR A 414 8.54 -3.25 6.25
CA THR A 414 9.06 -4.59 6.57
C THR A 414 7.92 -5.56 6.91
N GLY A 415 8.26 -6.83 7.22
CA GLY A 415 7.28 -7.85 7.61
C GLY A 415 6.19 -8.21 6.59
N TYR A 416 5.24 -9.05 7.04
CA TYR A 416 4.05 -9.41 6.29
C TYR A 416 3.09 -8.23 6.18
N ASN A 417 2.74 -7.92 4.93
CA ASN A 417 1.78 -6.90 4.55
C ASN A 417 0.44 -7.58 4.20
N GLY A 418 -0.45 -7.65 5.19
CA GLY A 418 -1.78 -8.24 5.08
C GLY A 418 -2.83 -7.36 4.39
N TRP A 419 -4.02 -7.92 4.18
CA TRP A 419 -5.19 -7.23 3.60
C TRP A 419 -6.09 -6.62 4.68
N GLU A 420 -5.96 -7.10 5.91
CA GLU A 420 -6.83 -6.85 7.06
C GLU A 420 -6.78 -5.40 7.55
N TYR A 421 -5.69 -4.67 7.27
CA TYR A 421 -5.53 -3.27 7.64
C TYR A 421 -4.79 -2.51 6.54
N LYS A 422 -5.02 -1.20 6.44
CA LYS A 422 -4.37 -0.33 5.45
C LYS A 422 -2.85 -0.30 5.56
N ARG A 423 -2.29 -0.60 6.75
CA ARG A 423 -0.85 -0.62 7.04
C ARG A 423 -0.54 -1.73 8.05
N THR A 424 0.33 -2.66 7.67
CA THR A 424 0.79 -3.80 8.49
C THR A 424 2.26 -4.08 8.18
N GLY A 425 2.99 -4.71 9.12
CA GLY A 425 4.41 -5.04 8.95
C GLY A 425 4.85 -6.18 9.85
N ALA A 426 4.14 -7.31 9.83
CA ALA A 426 4.39 -8.38 10.81
C ALA A 426 5.70 -9.14 10.53
N ASP A 427 6.77 -8.82 11.26
CA ASP A 427 8.02 -9.58 11.25
C ASP A 427 7.82 -11.03 11.74
N TYR A 428 6.96 -11.19 12.75
CA TYR A 428 6.70 -12.46 13.41
C TYR A 428 5.21 -12.75 13.51
N LEU A 429 4.89 -14.03 13.54
CA LEU A 429 3.57 -14.57 13.80
C LEU A 429 3.69 -15.52 14.99
N ALA A 430 2.86 -15.35 16.01
CA ALA A 430 2.61 -16.36 17.02
C ALA A 430 1.27 -17.04 16.72
N GLN A 431 1.30 -18.36 16.59
CA GLN A 431 0.13 -19.18 16.26
C GLN A 431 0.27 -20.56 16.92
N ASN A 432 -0.78 -21.05 17.58
CA ASN A 432 -0.87 -22.43 18.07
C ASN A 432 0.31 -22.88 18.98
N GLY A 433 0.84 -21.98 19.81
CA GLY A 433 1.99 -22.27 20.68
C GLY A 433 3.35 -22.32 19.97
N LYS A 434 3.45 -21.76 18.76
CA LYS A 434 4.68 -21.59 17.99
C LYS A 434 4.90 -20.13 17.62
N LEU A 435 6.17 -19.78 17.43
CA LEU A 435 6.63 -18.51 16.89
C LEU A 435 7.24 -18.75 15.51
N TYR A 436 6.89 -17.90 14.55
CA TYR A 436 7.36 -17.91 13.17
C TYR A 436 7.94 -16.55 12.77
N ARG A 437 8.85 -16.52 11.80
CA ARG A 437 9.39 -15.31 11.15
C ARG A 437 8.89 -15.19 9.72
N TYR A 438 8.61 -13.99 9.25
CA TYR A 438 8.29 -13.69 7.86
C TYR A 438 9.50 -13.89 6.93
N THR A 439 9.28 -14.39 5.71
CA THR A 439 10.39 -14.77 4.80
C THR A 439 10.24 -14.36 3.32
N GLY A 440 9.08 -13.91 2.87
CA GLY A 440 8.85 -13.60 1.46
C GLY A 440 7.41 -13.16 1.15
N PRO A 441 7.11 -12.74 -0.09
CA PRO A 441 5.80 -12.17 -0.44
C PRO A 441 4.64 -13.16 -0.24
N GLY A 442 3.49 -12.63 0.20
CA GLY A 442 2.32 -13.43 0.56
C GLY A 442 2.48 -14.09 1.93
N TRP A 443 1.77 -15.20 2.17
CA TRP A 443 1.76 -15.91 3.45
C TRP A 443 2.99 -16.84 3.63
N ALA A 444 4.20 -16.26 3.77
CA ALA A 444 5.46 -17.02 3.82
C ALA A 444 6.16 -16.95 5.19
N TRP A 445 5.96 -17.99 6.01
CA TRP A 445 6.39 -18.05 7.42
C TRP A 445 7.35 -19.22 7.72
N GLU A 446 8.41 -18.97 8.47
CA GLU A 446 9.42 -19.96 8.91
C GLU A 446 9.33 -20.19 10.43
N GLU A 447 9.13 -21.44 10.87
CA GLU A 447 9.02 -21.79 12.30
C GLU A 447 10.37 -21.63 13.02
N LEU A 448 10.37 -20.83 14.09
CA LEU A 448 11.54 -20.57 14.93
C LEU A 448 11.60 -21.48 16.16
N GLY A 449 10.45 -21.76 16.77
CA GLY A 449 10.35 -22.49 18.03
C GLY A 449 9.00 -22.30 18.73
N PRO A 450 8.89 -22.72 20.01
CA PRO A 450 7.67 -22.56 20.79
C PRO A 450 7.46 -21.11 21.26
N ALA A 451 6.18 -20.74 21.42
CA ALA A 451 5.74 -19.59 22.21
C ALA A 451 4.92 -20.11 23.41
N GLU A 452 4.91 -19.39 24.54
CA GLU A 452 3.94 -19.72 25.59
C GLU A 452 2.54 -19.31 25.08
N TRP A 453 1.55 -20.19 25.21
CA TRP A 453 0.23 -20.01 24.60
C TRP A 453 -0.83 -20.72 25.42
N LYS A 454 -1.81 -19.97 25.95
CA LYS A 454 -2.67 -20.46 27.01
C LYS A 454 -4.06 -19.83 26.97
N VAL A 455 -5.07 -20.66 26.69
CA VAL A 455 -6.48 -20.27 26.81
C VAL A 455 -7.00 -20.60 28.21
N SER A 456 -7.83 -19.71 28.78
CA SER A 456 -8.47 -19.89 30.08
C SER A 456 -9.33 -21.16 30.15
N GLY A 457 -9.40 -21.77 31.33
CA GLY A 457 -10.14 -23.03 31.53
C GLY A 457 -11.67 -22.86 31.52
N GLN A 458 -12.16 -21.65 31.76
CA GLN A 458 -13.56 -21.24 31.76
C GLN A 458 -13.68 -19.82 31.21
N ALA A 459 -14.90 -19.41 30.84
CA ALA A 459 -15.20 -18.02 30.55
C ALA A 459 -15.42 -17.21 31.85
N ASP A 460 -15.27 -15.89 31.75
CA ASP A 460 -15.50 -14.92 32.83
C ASP A 460 -16.99 -14.60 33.07
N ALA A 461 -17.27 -13.52 33.81
CA ALA A 461 -18.63 -13.07 34.13
C ALA A 461 -19.37 -12.40 32.95
N GLU A 462 -18.64 -11.98 31.91
CA GLU A 462 -19.16 -11.34 30.70
C GLU A 462 -19.28 -12.34 29.52
N GLY A 463 -18.69 -13.52 29.67
CA GLY A 463 -18.78 -14.65 28.74
C GLY A 463 -17.55 -14.87 27.87
N LEU A 464 -16.44 -14.19 28.17
CA LEU A 464 -15.20 -14.27 27.38
C LEU A 464 -14.23 -15.29 27.96
N LYS A 465 -13.54 -16.03 27.08
CA LYS A 465 -12.28 -16.69 27.42
C LYS A 465 -11.15 -15.65 27.32
N SER A 466 -10.09 -15.79 28.11
CA SER A 466 -8.81 -15.14 27.82
C SER A 466 -7.88 -16.08 27.05
N LEU A 467 -7.07 -15.54 26.15
CA LEU A 467 -5.89 -16.17 25.57
C LEU A 467 -4.68 -15.34 25.95
N GLU A 468 -3.76 -15.93 26.69
CA GLU A 468 -2.44 -15.37 27.00
C GLU A 468 -1.38 -15.97 26.08
N VAL A 469 -0.55 -15.10 25.52
CA VAL A 469 0.59 -15.47 24.65
C VAL A 469 1.83 -14.75 25.14
N ARG A 470 2.97 -15.45 25.18
CA ARG A 470 4.27 -14.86 25.52
C ARG A 470 5.33 -15.28 24.51
N ALA A 471 5.94 -14.30 23.85
CA ALA A 471 6.95 -14.45 22.82
C ALA A 471 8.25 -13.79 23.25
N ASP A 472 9.31 -14.58 23.43
CA ASP A 472 10.67 -14.08 23.66
C ASP A 472 11.37 -13.85 22.31
N LEU A 473 11.54 -12.57 21.94
CA LEU A 473 12.24 -12.16 20.73
C LEU A 473 13.72 -11.80 20.99
N SER A 474 14.24 -12.02 22.20
CA SER A 474 15.60 -11.63 22.62
C SER A 474 16.71 -12.27 21.77
N ALA A 475 16.43 -13.42 21.14
CA ALA A 475 17.34 -14.09 20.22
C ALA A 475 17.48 -13.41 18.86
N TYR A 476 16.61 -12.46 18.51
CA TYR A 476 16.53 -11.87 17.17
C TYR A 476 17.02 -10.41 17.16
N PRO A 477 17.84 -10.01 16.16
CA PRO A 477 18.47 -8.69 16.17
C PRO A 477 17.48 -7.55 15.93
N ASN A 478 16.50 -7.75 15.02
CA ASN A 478 15.62 -6.68 14.53
C ASN A 478 14.59 -6.18 15.56
N ALA A 479 14.05 -7.07 16.42
CA ALA A 479 12.98 -6.70 17.35
C ALA A 479 13.40 -5.59 18.32
N GLY A 480 12.61 -4.52 18.43
CA GLY A 480 12.77 -3.47 19.44
C GLY A 480 12.38 -3.91 20.84
N ALA A 481 12.36 -2.98 21.78
CA ALA A 481 11.72 -3.12 23.08
C ALA A 481 10.27 -2.54 23.09
N SER A 482 9.88 -1.79 22.05
CA SER A 482 8.50 -1.42 21.76
C SER A 482 8.02 -2.13 20.50
N MET A 483 6.86 -2.80 20.57
CA MET A 483 6.34 -3.68 19.51
C MET A 483 4.84 -3.45 19.27
N ARG A 484 4.38 -3.71 18.06
CA ARG A 484 2.97 -3.61 17.67
C ARG A 484 2.35 -4.98 17.44
N VAL A 485 1.08 -5.10 17.79
CA VAL A 485 0.33 -6.35 17.70
C VAL A 485 -1.06 -6.18 17.12
N ALA A 486 -1.50 -7.20 16.39
CA ALA A 486 -2.92 -7.45 16.14
C ALA A 486 -3.20 -8.93 16.33
N ILE A 487 -4.40 -9.27 16.80
CA ILE A 487 -4.85 -10.66 16.89
C ILE A 487 -6.10 -10.86 16.05
N GLY A 488 -6.06 -11.85 15.17
CA GLY A 488 -7.22 -12.38 14.45
C GLY A 488 -7.69 -13.70 15.05
N VAL A 489 -9.00 -13.91 15.09
CA VAL A 489 -9.68 -15.17 15.45
C VAL A 489 -10.72 -15.46 14.36
N GLY A 490 -10.32 -16.23 13.36
CA GLY A 490 -11.06 -16.35 12.09
C GLY A 490 -11.15 -14.99 11.39
N SER A 491 -12.37 -14.51 11.16
CA SER A 491 -12.66 -13.20 10.55
C SER A 491 -12.69 -12.02 11.52
N ASP A 492 -12.56 -12.27 12.82
CA ASP A 492 -12.74 -11.26 13.87
C ASP A 492 -11.38 -10.81 14.43
N TYR A 493 -11.15 -9.51 14.51
CA TYR A 493 -9.83 -8.94 14.79
C TYR A 493 -9.86 -7.87 15.88
N ALA A 494 -8.75 -7.77 16.64
CA ALA A 494 -8.40 -6.62 17.46
C ALA A 494 -6.99 -6.11 17.06
N PRO A 495 -6.83 -4.83 16.66
CA PRO A 495 -7.86 -3.79 16.46
C PRO A 495 -8.98 -4.17 15.48
N ALA A 496 -10.12 -3.50 15.57
CA ALA A 496 -11.20 -3.68 14.61
C ALA A 496 -10.83 -3.13 13.21
N VAL A 497 -11.13 -3.92 12.17
CA VAL A 497 -10.76 -3.69 10.75
C VAL A 497 -11.47 -2.46 10.12
N ASP A 498 -12.61 -2.04 10.68
CA ASP A 498 -13.40 -0.88 10.23
C ASP A 498 -12.83 0.48 10.71
N SER A 499 -11.80 0.46 11.54
CA SER A 499 -11.01 1.65 11.90
C SER A 499 -9.98 2.01 10.81
N GLU A 500 -9.32 3.17 10.95
CA GLU A 500 -8.13 3.54 10.13
C GLU A 500 -6.86 2.76 10.55
N GLY A 501 -7.04 1.45 10.81
CA GLY A 501 -6.21 0.67 11.72
C GLY A 501 -4.74 0.53 11.34
N GLU A 502 -3.90 0.72 12.36
CA GLU A 502 -2.56 0.14 12.47
C GLU A 502 -2.64 -1.02 13.47
N TYR A 503 -1.64 -1.92 13.50
CA TYR A 503 -1.45 -2.79 14.66
C TYR A 503 -1.27 -1.97 15.95
N ALA A 504 -1.88 -2.42 17.05
CA ALA A 504 -1.89 -1.71 18.33
C ALA A 504 -0.51 -1.77 19.01
N LEU A 505 0.02 -0.63 19.47
CA LEU A 505 1.30 -0.62 20.16
C LEU A 505 1.16 -1.21 21.58
N ALA A 506 2.00 -2.19 21.91
CA ALA A 506 2.10 -2.72 23.26
C ALA A 506 2.54 -1.63 24.26
N THR A 507 1.94 -1.66 25.45
CA THR A 507 2.45 -0.89 26.59
C THR A 507 3.82 -1.42 27.04
N GLY A 508 4.59 -0.68 27.82
CA GLY A 508 5.93 -1.13 28.23
C GLY A 508 6.55 -0.28 29.33
N ARG A 509 7.85 -0.50 29.59
CA ARG A 509 8.61 0.23 30.60
C ARG A 509 8.66 1.74 30.34
N GLY A 510 8.76 2.52 31.42
CA GLY A 510 9.09 3.94 31.34
C GLY A 510 10.51 4.15 30.83
N GLY A 511 10.65 4.87 29.72
CA GLY A 511 11.96 5.29 29.21
C GLY A 511 12.67 6.23 30.18
N ALA A 512 14.01 6.26 30.12
CA ALA A 512 14.81 7.16 30.94
C ALA A 512 14.45 8.66 30.69
N PRO A 513 14.62 9.56 31.67
CA PRO A 513 14.29 10.98 31.48
C PRO A 513 15.17 11.66 30.43
N VAL A 514 14.58 11.96 29.27
CA VAL A 514 15.23 12.66 28.15
C VAL A 514 15.41 14.16 28.47
N LYS A 515 16.57 14.72 28.11
CA LYS A 515 17.04 16.07 28.46
C LYS A 515 17.48 16.85 27.22
N ILE A 516 16.86 18.01 27.00
CA ILE A 516 17.12 18.87 25.84
C ILE A 516 18.44 19.66 26.01
N ASP A 517 19.58 18.99 25.86
CA ASP A 517 20.91 19.58 26.05
C ASP A 517 21.82 19.61 24.79
N GLY A 518 21.40 18.92 23.72
CA GLY A 518 22.06 18.83 22.41
C GLY A 518 22.88 17.55 22.22
N GLN A 519 22.88 16.64 23.19
CA GLN A 519 23.47 15.30 23.07
C GLN A 519 22.39 14.29 22.64
N ALA A 520 22.76 13.01 22.60
CA ALA A 520 21.86 11.98 22.08
C ALA A 520 21.95 10.64 22.83
N ASP A 521 22.76 10.54 23.88
CA ASP A 521 23.07 9.30 24.60
C ASP A 521 21.89 8.81 25.45
N ASP A 522 21.05 9.73 25.93
CA ASP A 522 19.81 9.46 26.66
C ASP A 522 18.65 9.00 25.75
N TRP A 523 18.77 9.24 24.45
CA TRP A 523 17.82 8.80 23.43
C TRP A 523 18.05 7.37 22.91
N ASP A 524 19.15 6.71 23.27
CA ASP A 524 19.51 5.42 22.67
C ASP A 524 18.46 4.32 22.97
N ASN A 525 17.76 4.40 24.10
CA ASN A 525 16.68 3.47 24.50
C ASN A 525 15.26 3.85 23.99
N ILE A 526 15.13 4.87 23.12
CA ILE A 526 13.84 5.25 22.53
C ILE A 526 13.69 4.57 21.16
N ASP A 527 12.81 3.57 21.04
CA ASP A 527 12.64 2.80 19.79
C ASP A 527 11.78 3.51 18.74
N ALA A 528 10.89 4.43 19.15
CA ALA A 528 10.09 5.25 18.25
C ALA A 528 11.02 6.18 17.45
N ALA A 529 11.48 5.67 16.30
CA ALA A 529 12.54 6.22 15.48
C ALA A 529 12.25 6.03 14.00
N ALA A 530 12.65 7.00 13.17
CA ALA A 530 12.69 6.85 11.71
C ALA A 530 14.13 7.03 11.22
N LYS A 531 14.60 6.08 10.40
CA LYS A 531 15.98 6.04 9.90
C LYS A 531 16.13 6.72 8.55
N GLY A 532 17.27 7.36 8.35
CA GLY A 532 17.70 7.87 7.05
C GLY A 532 18.06 6.72 6.12
N THR A 533 17.31 6.55 5.04
CA THR A 533 17.54 5.48 4.04
C THR A 533 18.79 5.73 3.17
N GLY A 534 19.40 6.92 3.25
CA GLY A 534 20.48 7.35 2.36
C GLY A 534 20.04 7.47 0.90
N GLU A 535 18.73 7.58 0.65
CA GLU A 535 18.15 7.61 -0.68
C GLU A 535 18.68 8.77 -1.53
N LYS A 536 18.60 8.57 -2.85
CA LYS A 536 19.05 9.54 -3.86
C LYS A 536 17.96 9.74 -4.88
N VAL A 537 17.66 11.00 -5.15
CA VAL A 537 16.84 11.40 -6.30
C VAL A 537 17.77 12.03 -7.33
N LYS A 538 17.67 11.62 -8.59
CA LYS A 538 18.55 12.05 -9.69
C LYS A 538 17.72 12.45 -10.88
N LEU A 539 17.93 13.68 -11.36
CA LEU A 539 17.36 14.21 -12.58
C LEU A 539 18.39 14.06 -13.71
N SER A 540 17.98 13.45 -14.81
CA SER A 540 18.75 13.33 -16.06
C SER A 540 17.93 13.90 -17.22
N ALA A 541 18.57 14.64 -18.14
CA ALA A 541 17.93 15.26 -19.30
C ALA A 541 18.75 15.02 -20.59
N ALA A 542 18.07 14.71 -21.68
CA ALA A 542 18.65 14.49 -23.01
C ALA A 542 17.71 14.97 -24.13
N GLN A 543 18.24 15.22 -25.33
CA GLN A 543 17.43 15.57 -26.51
C GLN A 543 17.99 14.93 -27.77
N THR A 544 17.11 14.46 -28.65
CA THR A 544 17.41 14.09 -30.05
C THR A 544 17.12 15.30 -30.95
N ALA A 545 17.04 15.11 -32.27
CA ALA A 545 16.61 16.16 -33.19
C ALA A 545 15.12 16.57 -32.97
N ASP A 546 14.31 15.59 -32.58
CA ASP A 546 12.84 15.58 -32.59
C ASP A 546 12.21 15.50 -31.19
N LYS A 547 12.79 14.76 -30.24
CA LYS A 547 12.27 14.54 -28.88
C LYS A 547 13.18 15.10 -27.78
N ILE A 548 12.58 15.46 -26.65
CA ILE A 548 13.26 15.66 -25.35
C ILE A 548 12.90 14.48 -24.46
N TYR A 549 13.87 14.06 -23.65
CA TYR A 549 13.76 13.00 -22.66
C TYR A 549 14.19 13.55 -21.30
N LEU A 550 13.35 13.35 -20.29
CA LEU A 550 13.59 13.71 -18.89
C LEU A 550 13.41 12.43 -18.07
N LEU A 551 14.37 12.09 -17.24
CA LEU A 551 14.35 10.90 -16.39
C LEU A 551 14.59 11.34 -14.95
N ALA A 552 13.64 11.03 -14.07
CA ALA A 552 13.87 11.03 -12.63
C ALA A 552 14.14 9.59 -12.16
N GLU A 553 15.14 9.41 -11.31
CA GLU A 553 15.55 8.14 -10.70
C GLU A 553 15.56 8.32 -9.18
N GLY A 554 15.13 7.32 -8.40
CA GLY A 554 15.07 7.39 -6.93
C GLY A 554 13.67 7.18 -6.36
N SER A 555 13.39 7.76 -5.19
CA SER A 555 12.03 7.87 -4.63
C SER A 555 11.20 8.83 -5.49
N VAL A 556 10.44 8.26 -6.43
CA VAL A 556 9.61 8.97 -7.40
C VAL A 556 8.26 8.25 -7.54
N ASP A 557 7.19 9.02 -7.69
CA ASP A 557 5.83 8.54 -7.94
C ASP A 557 5.27 9.21 -9.22
N THR A 558 3.96 9.44 -9.30
CA THR A 558 3.29 10.19 -10.38
C THR A 558 3.48 11.71 -10.29
N ARG A 559 3.68 12.26 -9.08
CA ARG A 559 3.70 13.70 -8.74
C ARG A 559 5.00 14.39 -9.18
N ASN A 560 5.23 14.41 -10.49
CA ASN A 560 6.41 15.00 -11.14
C ASN A 560 6.04 16.32 -11.83
N VAL A 561 6.74 17.40 -11.45
CA VAL A 561 6.63 18.69 -12.12
C VAL A 561 7.98 19.09 -12.72
N PHE A 562 8.08 19.16 -14.04
CA PHE A 562 9.29 19.65 -14.73
C PHE A 562 9.03 21.07 -15.25
N PHE A 563 9.83 22.04 -14.80
CA PHE A 563 9.83 23.41 -15.34
C PHE A 563 10.87 23.54 -16.45
N LEU A 564 10.45 24.07 -17.59
CA LEU A 564 11.24 24.13 -18.82
C LEU A 564 11.39 25.59 -19.27
N ASP A 565 12.62 26.08 -19.27
CA ASP A 565 13.02 27.39 -19.80
C ASP A 565 13.76 27.14 -21.13
N THR A 566 13.16 27.64 -22.21
CA THR A 566 13.48 27.23 -23.60
C THR A 566 14.27 28.28 -24.39
N ASP A 567 14.32 29.52 -23.90
CA ASP A 567 15.16 30.60 -24.44
C ASP A 567 16.37 30.96 -23.56
N ALA A 568 16.47 30.35 -22.36
CA ALA A 568 17.46 30.61 -21.32
C ALA A 568 17.41 32.05 -20.77
N SER A 569 16.22 32.61 -20.58
CA SER A 569 16.02 34.01 -20.15
C SER A 569 14.93 34.21 -19.08
N ALA A 570 15.38 34.53 -17.86
CA ALA A 570 14.55 35.05 -16.75
C ALA A 570 13.76 36.36 -17.03
N LYS A 571 13.80 36.91 -18.25
CA LYS A 571 12.97 38.06 -18.66
C LYS A 571 11.62 37.61 -19.22
N THR A 572 11.58 36.40 -19.75
CA THR A 572 10.45 35.70 -20.37
C THR A 572 9.88 34.68 -19.36
N GLY A 573 8.73 34.09 -19.66
CA GLY A 573 8.22 32.93 -18.92
C GLY A 573 7.80 33.16 -17.46
N PHE A 574 7.45 32.07 -16.79
CA PHE A 574 7.05 32.02 -15.39
C PHE A 574 8.25 32.17 -14.45
N LYS A 575 8.16 33.13 -13.51
CA LYS A 575 9.30 33.61 -12.68
C LYS A 575 9.19 33.29 -11.20
N LYS A 576 8.20 32.48 -10.80
CA LYS A 576 8.07 31.96 -9.43
C LYS A 576 8.57 30.51 -9.36
N THR A 577 9.76 30.29 -9.92
CA THR A 577 10.49 29.02 -9.91
C THR A 577 11.47 29.00 -8.75
N ASP A 578 11.77 27.82 -8.21
CA ASP A 578 12.77 27.67 -7.14
C ASP A 578 14.22 27.88 -7.64
N TRP A 579 14.45 27.90 -8.95
CA TRP A 579 15.78 28.10 -9.57
C TRP A 579 16.08 29.55 -9.92
N THR A 580 17.28 30.01 -9.59
CA THR A 580 17.74 31.36 -9.91
C THR A 580 18.08 31.51 -11.39
N GLY A 581 17.74 32.66 -11.97
CA GLY A 581 18.03 32.97 -13.38
C GLY A 581 17.16 32.25 -14.40
N THR A 582 16.06 31.62 -13.99
CA THR A 582 15.13 30.86 -14.84
C THR A 582 13.89 31.69 -15.22
N GLY A 583 13.37 31.49 -16.41
CA GLY A 583 12.04 31.93 -16.84
C GLY A 583 11.33 30.77 -17.55
N ALA A 584 10.45 30.04 -16.86
CA ALA A 584 9.88 28.80 -17.41
C ALA A 584 8.78 29.11 -18.44
N ASP A 585 9.08 28.87 -19.72
CA ASP A 585 8.14 28.98 -20.85
C ASP A 585 7.14 27.82 -20.88
N ALA A 586 7.50 26.68 -20.30
CA ALA A 586 6.68 25.48 -20.28
C ALA A 586 6.82 24.73 -18.94
N LYS A 587 5.83 23.89 -18.62
CA LYS A 587 5.95 22.87 -17.58
C LYS A 587 5.35 21.54 -18.02
N ILE A 588 5.80 20.44 -17.43
CA ILE A 588 5.15 19.13 -17.50
C ILE A 588 4.64 18.82 -16.08
N GLU A 589 3.40 18.36 -16.00
CA GLU A 589 2.68 18.06 -14.74
C GLU A 589 1.59 17.04 -15.09
N TYR A 590 1.37 16.03 -14.25
CA TYR A 590 0.36 14.97 -14.47
C TYR A 590 0.27 14.45 -15.92
N ASN A 591 1.43 14.08 -16.48
CA ASN A 591 1.59 13.53 -17.84
C ASN A 591 1.22 14.48 -19.00
N GLN A 592 0.89 15.74 -18.72
CA GLN A 592 0.52 16.76 -19.72
C GLN A 592 1.60 17.85 -19.85
N LEU A 593 1.77 18.40 -21.05
CA LEU A 593 2.61 19.56 -21.30
C LEU A 593 1.76 20.84 -21.28
N TYR A 594 2.25 21.87 -20.58
CA TYR A 594 1.65 23.20 -20.54
C TYR A 594 2.66 24.25 -21.01
N LEU A 595 2.19 25.26 -21.75
CA LEU A 595 2.95 26.44 -22.16
C LEU A 595 2.48 27.66 -21.36
N PHE A 596 3.39 28.57 -21.02
CA PHE A 596 3.08 29.82 -20.31
C PHE A 596 2.72 30.94 -21.30
N ASP A 597 1.65 31.68 -21.03
CA ASP A 597 1.34 32.93 -21.74
C ASP A 597 1.69 34.14 -20.88
N ASP A 598 2.85 34.74 -21.16
CA ASP A 598 3.36 35.98 -20.56
C ASP A 598 2.34 37.15 -20.55
N LYS A 599 1.32 37.13 -21.43
CA LYS A 599 0.31 38.20 -21.51
C LYS A 599 -0.84 38.03 -20.53
N THR A 600 -1.19 36.79 -20.18
CA THR A 600 -2.29 36.48 -19.25
C THR A 600 -1.80 35.95 -17.92
N GLY A 601 -0.52 35.57 -17.80
CA GLY A 601 0.05 34.98 -16.60
C GLY A 601 -0.46 33.57 -16.31
N LYS A 602 -0.97 32.87 -17.33
CA LYS A 602 -1.59 31.54 -17.21
C LYS A 602 -0.80 30.47 -17.95
N TRP A 603 -0.88 29.26 -17.40
CA TRP A 603 -0.56 28.03 -18.12
C TRP A 603 -1.69 27.68 -19.09
N LYS A 604 -1.32 27.10 -20.23
CA LYS A 604 -2.26 26.54 -21.21
C LYS A 604 -1.72 25.20 -21.69
N GLU A 605 -2.55 24.17 -21.63
CA GLU A 605 -2.25 22.83 -22.13
C GLU A 605 -1.84 22.84 -23.63
N ALA A 606 -0.89 21.96 -23.96
CA ALA A 606 -0.32 21.71 -25.28
C ALA A 606 -0.27 20.21 -25.63
N GLY A 607 -1.05 19.39 -24.92
CA GLY A 607 -1.22 17.96 -25.13
C GLY A 607 -0.22 17.06 -24.38
N PRO A 608 -0.37 15.73 -24.53
CA PRO A 608 0.27 14.75 -23.67
C PRO A 608 1.78 14.62 -23.86
N VAL A 609 2.40 14.10 -22.80
CA VAL A 609 3.77 13.61 -22.71
C VAL A 609 3.69 12.10 -22.46
N ARG A 610 4.54 11.28 -23.08
CA ARG A 610 4.61 9.87 -22.69
C ARG A 610 5.36 9.77 -21.38
N ALA A 611 4.66 9.36 -20.34
CA ALA A 611 5.20 9.00 -19.05
C ALA A 611 5.33 7.48 -18.93
N GLU A 612 6.44 7.02 -18.37
CA GLU A 612 6.76 5.62 -18.08
C GLU A 612 7.27 5.58 -16.63
N VAL A 613 6.31 5.56 -15.69
CA VAL A 613 6.50 5.65 -14.24
C VAL A 613 6.41 4.26 -13.60
N GLN A 614 7.37 3.93 -12.75
CA GLN A 614 7.47 2.70 -11.98
C GLN A 614 8.33 2.92 -10.73
N GLU A 615 8.41 1.92 -9.85
CA GLU A 615 9.36 1.92 -8.75
C GLU A 615 10.79 2.27 -9.23
N GLY A 616 11.43 3.18 -8.52
CA GLY A 616 12.81 3.64 -8.77
C GLY A 616 13.01 4.57 -9.98
N ARG A 617 12.03 4.75 -10.89
CA ARG A 617 12.18 5.66 -12.05
C ARG A 617 10.88 6.20 -12.64
N ALA A 618 10.94 7.45 -13.11
CA ALA A 618 9.91 8.09 -13.91
C ALA A 618 10.53 8.72 -15.16
N LEU A 619 10.31 8.09 -16.32
CA LEU A 619 10.77 8.56 -17.62
C LEU A 619 9.65 9.35 -18.32
N PHE A 620 9.97 10.54 -18.82
CA PHE A 620 9.06 11.39 -19.58
C PHE A 620 9.69 11.75 -20.93
N TYR A 621 8.96 11.59 -22.04
CA TYR A 621 9.38 12.08 -23.34
C TYR A 621 8.26 12.66 -24.20
N PHE A 622 8.63 13.69 -24.97
CA PHE A 622 7.72 14.50 -25.76
C PHE A 622 8.44 15.14 -26.95
N TYR A 623 7.69 15.63 -27.93
CA TYR A 623 8.24 16.25 -29.13
C TYR A 623 8.60 17.72 -28.93
N ARG A 624 9.75 18.09 -29.50
CA ARG A 624 10.35 19.44 -29.40
C ARG A 624 9.51 20.52 -30.06
N ASP A 625 8.66 20.16 -31.02
CA ASP A 625 7.71 21.08 -31.65
C ASP A 625 6.43 21.33 -30.85
N GLN A 626 6.13 20.54 -29.80
CA GLN A 626 5.11 20.90 -28.81
C GLN A 626 5.53 22.16 -28.01
N LEU A 627 6.84 22.37 -27.82
CA LEU A 627 7.44 23.63 -27.35
C LEU A 627 7.64 24.68 -28.47
N GLY A 628 7.22 24.39 -29.71
CA GLY A 628 7.48 25.23 -30.89
C GLY A 628 8.94 25.23 -31.39
N LEU A 629 9.83 24.42 -30.82
CA LEU A 629 11.27 24.43 -31.11
C LEU A 629 11.61 23.66 -32.41
N LYS A 630 12.23 24.35 -33.37
CA LYS A 630 12.50 23.80 -34.73
C LYS A 630 13.91 23.24 -34.94
N LYS A 631 14.80 23.39 -33.96
CA LYS A 631 16.20 22.90 -33.95
C LYS A 631 16.63 22.64 -32.52
N THR A 632 17.63 21.79 -32.32
CA THR A 632 18.31 21.60 -31.03
C THR A 632 18.99 22.88 -30.56
N GLY A 633 19.08 23.06 -29.25
CA GLY A 633 19.59 24.26 -28.59
C GLY A 633 19.74 24.04 -27.09
N THR A 634 20.05 25.12 -26.36
CA THR A 634 20.04 25.11 -24.90
C THR A 634 18.62 24.91 -24.38
N LEU A 635 18.45 24.05 -23.38
CA LEU A 635 17.24 23.89 -22.59
C LEU A 635 17.64 23.91 -21.11
N SER A 636 16.94 24.70 -20.30
CA SER A 636 17.09 24.72 -18.84
C SER A 636 15.93 23.95 -18.21
N VAL A 637 16.25 23.02 -17.31
CA VAL A 637 15.26 22.16 -16.62
C VAL A 637 15.37 22.36 -15.11
N GLY A 638 14.24 22.61 -14.46
CA GLY A 638 14.04 22.37 -13.03
C GLY A 638 13.04 21.24 -12.83
N TYR A 639 13.15 20.50 -11.72
CA TYR A 639 12.26 19.41 -11.37
C TYR A 639 11.79 19.53 -9.92
N VAL A 640 10.52 19.26 -9.67
CA VAL A 640 9.95 19.01 -8.33
C VAL A 640 9.32 17.63 -8.35
N GLY A 641 9.85 16.71 -7.55
CA GLY A 641 9.27 15.36 -7.34
C GLY A 641 8.53 15.28 -6.01
N ARG A 642 7.32 14.72 -5.98
CA ARG A 642 6.49 14.50 -4.79
C ARG A 642 6.19 15.80 -4.00
N GLY A 643 6.23 16.95 -4.67
CA GLY A 643 6.26 18.28 -4.02
C GLY A 643 7.51 18.58 -3.15
N ALA A 644 8.35 17.56 -2.90
CA ALA A 644 9.42 17.53 -1.93
C ALA A 644 10.78 17.87 -2.54
N TYR A 645 11.28 17.06 -3.48
CA TYR A 645 12.65 17.15 -3.97
C TYR A 645 12.79 18.16 -5.12
N ARG A 646 13.54 19.25 -4.94
CA ARG A 646 13.86 20.19 -6.03
C ARG A 646 15.23 19.84 -6.62
N LEU A 647 15.27 19.59 -7.93
CA LEU A 647 16.50 19.31 -8.65
C LEU A 647 16.72 20.25 -9.84
N PRO A 648 17.86 20.99 -9.90
CA PRO A 648 18.83 21.22 -8.82
C PRO A 648 18.21 21.78 -7.53
N ALA A 649 18.93 21.77 -6.40
CA ALA A 649 18.39 22.27 -5.13
C ALA A 649 17.91 23.74 -5.21
N ALA A 650 16.92 24.11 -4.38
CA ALA A 650 16.35 25.44 -4.35
C ALA A 650 17.41 26.56 -4.25
N GLY A 651 17.19 27.66 -4.98
CA GLY A 651 18.12 28.80 -5.09
C GLY A 651 19.29 28.59 -6.05
N GLN A 652 19.62 27.36 -6.46
CA GLN A 652 20.63 27.10 -7.48
C GLN A 652 20.14 27.48 -8.88
N GLY A 653 21.05 27.52 -9.86
CA GLY A 653 20.66 27.58 -11.28
C GLY A 653 20.05 26.26 -11.75
N PRO A 654 19.26 26.26 -12.84
CA PRO A 654 18.61 25.05 -13.38
C PRO A 654 19.62 24.10 -14.05
N LEU A 655 19.19 22.86 -14.32
CA LEU A 655 19.97 21.88 -15.07
C LEU A 655 20.01 22.27 -16.57
N VAL A 656 21.20 22.64 -17.08
CA VAL A 656 21.35 23.18 -18.44
C VAL A 656 21.80 22.12 -19.46
N LEU A 657 20.85 21.60 -20.24
CA LEU A 657 21.11 20.71 -21.37
C LEU A 657 21.55 21.53 -22.61
N LYS A 658 22.75 21.24 -23.15
CA LYS A 658 23.34 21.97 -24.30
C LYS A 658 23.62 21.11 -25.51
N SER A 659 23.86 19.82 -25.30
CA SER A 659 24.16 18.84 -26.34
C SER A 659 22.87 18.19 -26.85
N SER A 660 22.99 17.49 -27.99
CA SER A 660 21.98 16.57 -28.48
C SER A 660 22.60 15.21 -28.76
N VAL A 661 21.87 14.14 -28.49
CA VAL A 661 22.25 12.78 -28.88
C VAL A 661 22.29 12.70 -30.41
N PRO A 662 23.31 12.09 -31.03
CA PRO A 662 23.34 11.88 -32.48
C PRO A 662 22.11 11.11 -32.98
N ALA A 663 21.56 11.52 -34.12
CA ALA A 663 20.49 10.77 -34.77
C ALA A 663 21.06 9.50 -35.44
N ALA A 664 20.31 8.39 -35.41
CA ALA A 664 20.66 7.16 -36.13
C ALA A 664 20.72 7.43 -37.65
N SER A 665 21.68 6.81 -38.35
CA SER A 665 21.99 7.11 -39.75
C SER A 665 21.09 6.36 -40.76
N GLY A 666 19.77 6.48 -40.59
CA GLY A 666 18.77 5.84 -41.44
C GLY A 666 18.19 6.72 -42.55
N SER A 667 17.77 6.08 -43.65
CA SER A 667 16.86 6.67 -44.65
C SER A 667 15.42 6.15 -44.53
N ALA A 668 15.06 5.64 -43.35
CA ALA A 668 13.73 5.12 -43.04
C ALA A 668 12.72 6.26 -42.87
N PHE A 669 11.46 5.99 -43.15
CA PHE A 669 10.35 6.80 -42.67
C PHE A 669 10.07 6.42 -41.22
N VAL A 670 10.09 7.41 -40.33
CA VAL A 670 9.73 7.26 -38.91
C VAL A 670 8.36 7.90 -38.73
N PRO A 671 7.29 7.12 -38.49
CA PRO A 671 6.01 7.66 -38.06
C PRO A 671 6.18 8.41 -36.73
N ARG A 672 5.41 9.49 -36.55
CA ARG A 672 5.40 10.24 -35.30
C ARG A 672 4.51 9.50 -34.31
N GLU A 673 5.04 9.15 -33.14
CA GLU A 673 4.34 8.45 -32.08
C GLU A 673 3.24 9.34 -31.45
N THR A 674 2.12 8.74 -31.04
CA THR A 674 1.09 9.43 -30.24
C THR A 674 1.18 9.00 -28.77
N PHE A 675 1.00 9.94 -27.85
CA PHE A 675 1.22 9.71 -26.41
C PHE A 675 -0.06 9.58 -25.57
N GLY A 676 -1.21 10.03 -26.08
CA GLY A 676 -2.49 9.92 -25.37
C GLY A 676 -3.01 8.49 -25.26
N VAL A 677 -4.07 8.32 -24.48
CA VAL A 677 -4.86 7.08 -24.40
C VAL A 677 -5.41 6.67 -25.79
N LEU A 678 -5.64 5.38 -25.99
CA LEU A 678 -6.20 4.82 -27.22
C LEU A 678 -7.48 4.03 -26.89
N ASP A 679 -8.57 4.36 -27.56
CA ASP A 679 -9.89 3.74 -27.40
C ASP A 679 -9.95 2.44 -28.23
N ASN A 680 -9.11 1.47 -27.86
CA ASN A 680 -8.76 0.30 -28.67
C ASN A 680 -9.56 -0.97 -28.27
N PRO A 681 -9.92 -1.84 -29.24
CA PRO A 681 -10.72 -3.04 -28.99
C PRO A 681 -9.98 -4.08 -28.14
N LEU A 682 -10.73 -4.90 -27.40
CA LEU A 682 -10.23 -6.07 -26.67
C LEU A 682 -9.21 -5.77 -25.56
N MET A 683 -9.18 -4.54 -25.06
CA MET A 683 -8.33 -4.10 -23.94
C MET A 683 -8.98 -2.96 -23.15
N GLY A 684 -8.36 -2.56 -22.04
CA GLY A 684 -8.65 -1.31 -21.34
C GLY A 684 -9.77 -1.43 -20.30
N TRP A 685 -10.45 -0.32 -20.03
CA TRP A 685 -11.56 -0.30 -19.07
C TRP A 685 -12.78 -1.05 -19.60
N VAL A 686 -13.40 -1.83 -18.72
CA VAL A 686 -14.67 -2.53 -18.93
C VAL A 686 -15.69 -1.98 -17.95
N GLY A 687 -16.87 -1.61 -18.44
CA GLY A 687 -17.99 -1.18 -17.59
C GLY A 687 -19.20 -2.09 -17.71
N TRP A 688 -20.09 -2.06 -16.71
CA TRP A 688 -21.38 -2.74 -16.75
C TRP A 688 -22.18 -2.36 -18.00
N SER A 689 -22.64 -3.35 -18.75
CA SER A 689 -23.36 -3.15 -20.02
C SER A 689 -24.85 -2.77 -19.86
N GLY A 690 -25.43 -2.91 -18.67
CA GLY A 690 -26.86 -2.63 -18.43
C GLY A 690 -27.43 -2.74 -16.99
N ARG A 691 -26.71 -3.30 -16.01
CA ARG A 691 -27.23 -3.50 -14.64
C ARG A 691 -27.37 -2.16 -13.89
N GLY A 692 -28.59 -1.60 -13.87
CA GLY A 692 -28.97 -0.44 -13.04
C GLY A 692 -29.15 0.91 -13.77
N SER A 693 -30.41 1.25 -14.09
CA SER A 693 -30.89 2.54 -14.64
C SER A 693 -30.51 2.87 -16.10
N GLU A 694 -31.35 3.68 -16.76
CA GLU A 694 -31.25 3.98 -18.22
C GLU A 694 -30.15 4.99 -18.61
N GLU A 695 -29.29 5.45 -17.68
CA GLU A 695 -28.28 6.49 -17.92
C GLU A 695 -26.85 6.16 -17.44
N SER A 696 -26.45 4.88 -17.39
CA SER A 696 -25.05 4.46 -17.17
C SER A 696 -24.13 4.83 -18.35
N LYS A 697 -23.80 6.12 -18.44
CA LYS A 697 -22.85 6.69 -19.41
C LYS A 697 -21.43 6.40 -18.95
N LEU A 698 -20.85 5.33 -19.49
CA LEU A 698 -19.41 5.09 -19.39
C LEU A 698 -18.68 6.27 -20.05
N ALA A 699 -17.95 7.03 -19.23
CA ALA A 699 -17.39 8.33 -19.57
C ALA A 699 -15.89 8.25 -19.92
N GLN A 700 -15.19 7.26 -19.37
CA GLN A 700 -13.81 6.94 -19.74
C GLN A 700 -13.75 6.17 -21.07
N PRO A 701 -12.63 6.18 -21.81
CA PRO A 701 -12.49 5.42 -23.05
C PRO A 701 -12.62 3.91 -22.82
N HIS A 702 -13.39 3.23 -23.67
CA HIS A 702 -13.70 1.80 -23.54
C HIS A 702 -14.16 1.21 -24.89
N LYS A 703 -13.70 0.00 -25.20
CA LYS A 703 -14.25 -0.86 -26.28
C LYS A 703 -14.69 -2.24 -25.79
N LEU A 704 -14.70 -2.43 -24.47
CA LEU A 704 -15.26 -3.59 -23.80
C LEU A 704 -16.36 -3.14 -22.81
N VAL A 705 -17.40 -3.95 -22.70
CA VAL A 705 -18.39 -3.89 -21.62
C VAL A 705 -18.68 -5.29 -21.10
N TYR A 706 -19.36 -5.39 -19.97
CA TYR A 706 -19.52 -6.64 -19.23
C TYR A 706 -20.99 -7.02 -19.02
N ALA A 707 -21.34 -8.30 -19.18
CA ALA A 707 -22.63 -8.85 -18.79
C ALA A 707 -22.47 -10.10 -17.92
N ASN A 708 -23.07 -10.06 -16.73
CA ASN A 708 -23.25 -11.21 -15.85
C ASN A 708 -24.66 -11.77 -16.10
N ILE A 709 -24.76 -12.91 -16.77
CA ILE A 709 -26.03 -13.51 -17.17
C ILE A 709 -26.39 -14.62 -16.19
N SER A 710 -27.45 -14.43 -15.39
CA SER A 710 -27.97 -15.51 -14.54
C SER A 710 -28.82 -16.50 -15.34
N TRP A 711 -28.81 -17.77 -14.90
CA TRP A 711 -29.62 -18.81 -15.54
C TRP A 711 -31.12 -18.54 -15.38
N GLN A 712 -31.56 -17.98 -14.24
CA GLN A 712 -32.95 -17.59 -14.01
C GLN A 712 -33.46 -16.61 -15.09
N ALA A 713 -32.68 -15.56 -15.39
CA ALA A 713 -33.04 -14.58 -16.41
C ALA A 713 -32.95 -15.14 -17.83
N LEU A 714 -31.96 -16.01 -18.09
CA LEU A 714 -31.74 -16.61 -19.40
C LEU A 714 -32.79 -17.66 -19.77
N GLU A 715 -33.17 -18.55 -18.85
CA GLU A 715 -34.06 -19.70 -19.09
C GLU A 715 -35.16 -19.83 -18.01
N PRO A 716 -36.11 -18.88 -17.93
CA PRO A 716 -37.16 -18.86 -16.91
C PRO A 716 -38.15 -20.03 -16.99
N GLU A 717 -38.22 -20.71 -18.14
CA GLU A 717 -38.93 -21.99 -18.33
C GLU A 717 -38.02 -22.97 -19.09
N LYS A 718 -37.97 -24.23 -18.66
CA LYS A 718 -37.10 -25.27 -19.26
C LYS A 718 -37.26 -25.36 -20.78
N GLY A 719 -36.17 -25.16 -21.52
CA GLY A 719 -36.10 -25.15 -22.98
C GLY A 719 -36.63 -23.87 -23.64
N LYS A 720 -36.91 -22.80 -22.90
CA LYS A 720 -37.39 -21.50 -23.41
C LYS A 720 -36.47 -20.36 -22.95
N PHE A 721 -35.49 -20.04 -23.78
CA PHE A 721 -34.54 -18.97 -23.51
C PHE A 721 -35.11 -17.58 -23.87
N ASP A 722 -35.01 -16.59 -22.97
CA ASP A 722 -35.34 -15.20 -23.29
C ASP A 722 -34.11 -14.41 -23.79
N TRP A 723 -33.61 -14.83 -24.96
CA TRP A 723 -32.55 -14.11 -25.68
C TRP A 723 -32.90 -12.62 -25.89
N ALA A 724 -34.17 -12.28 -26.05
CA ALA A 724 -34.61 -10.91 -26.33
C ALA A 724 -34.65 -10.03 -25.07
N GLY A 725 -34.91 -10.61 -23.90
CA GLY A 725 -34.70 -9.99 -22.59
C GLY A 725 -33.23 -9.70 -22.37
N ILE A 726 -32.37 -10.73 -22.38
CA ILE A 726 -30.93 -10.64 -22.13
C ILE A 726 -30.23 -9.65 -23.08
N GLU A 727 -30.42 -9.76 -24.41
CA GLU A 727 -29.78 -8.84 -25.37
C GLU A 727 -30.28 -7.38 -25.25
N LYS A 728 -31.46 -7.16 -24.64
CA LYS A 728 -32.01 -5.82 -24.39
C LYS A 728 -31.50 -5.25 -23.06
N GLU A 729 -31.49 -6.04 -21.99
CA GLU A 729 -31.02 -5.66 -20.66
C GLU A 729 -29.57 -5.17 -20.72
N PHE A 730 -28.68 -5.98 -21.27
CA PHE A 730 -27.27 -5.68 -21.46
C PHE A 730 -27.00 -4.82 -22.71
N GLN A 731 -28.03 -4.18 -23.26
CA GLN A 731 -27.98 -3.17 -24.33
C GLN A 731 -27.20 -3.59 -25.60
N PHE A 732 -27.19 -4.89 -25.98
CA PHE A 732 -26.32 -5.42 -27.05
C PHE A 732 -26.44 -4.62 -28.36
N ALA A 733 -27.65 -4.17 -28.72
CA ALA A 733 -27.89 -3.40 -29.94
C ALA A 733 -27.22 -2.01 -29.97
N LYS A 734 -27.00 -1.40 -28.79
CA LYS A 734 -26.26 -0.13 -28.64
C LYS A 734 -24.77 -0.40 -28.81
N TRP A 735 -24.21 -1.31 -28.01
CA TRP A 735 -22.78 -1.61 -28.03
C TRP A 735 -22.30 -2.12 -29.41
N LYS A 736 -23.09 -2.99 -30.07
CA LYS A 736 -22.87 -3.41 -31.47
C LYS A 736 -22.89 -2.24 -32.47
N ALA A 737 -23.62 -1.16 -32.20
CA ALA A 737 -23.67 0.04 -33.06
C ALA A 737 -22.53 1.03 -32.77
N GLU A 738 -22.02 1.05 -31.53
CA GLU A 738 -20.89 1.88 -31.08
C GLU A 738 -19.52 1.24 -31.40
N GLY A 739 -19.49 -0.03 -31.80
CA GLY A 739 -18.26 -0.80 -32.10
C GLY A 739 -17.60 -1.42 -30.87
N THR A 740 -18.28 -1.35 -29.74
CA THR A 740 -17.88 -1.95 -28.45
C THR A 740 -18.22 -3.44 -28.45
N ARG A 741 -17.32 -4.28 -27.89
CA ARG A 741 -17.49 -5.73 -27.72
C ARG A 741 -17.83 -6.07 -26.26
N ILE A 742 -18.27 -7.30 -25.99
CA ILE A 742 -18.73 -7.72 -24.66
C ILE A 742 -17.96 -8.90 -24.09
N VAL A 743 -17.72 -8.88 -22.77
CA VAL A 743 -17.32 -10.03 -21.95
C VAL A 743 -18.58 -10.65 -21.34
N LEU A 744 -18.75 -11.96 -21.47
CA LEU A 744 -19.89 -12.69 -20.91
C LEU A 744 -19.44 -13.63 -19.78
N ARG A 745 -19.96 -13.42 -18.57
CA ARG A 745 -19.93 -14.40 -17.47
C ARG A 745 -21.34 -15.00 -17.32
N PHE A 746 -21.44 -16.30 -17.09
CA PHE A 746 -22.73 -17.00 -16.91
C PHE A 746 -22.76 -17.62 -15.50
N VAL A 747 -23.71 -17.17 -14.68
CA VAL A 747 -23.71 -17.39 -13.22
C VAL A 747 -24.91 -18.21 -12.75
N LEU A 748 -24.64 -18.99 -11.70
CA LEU A 748 -25.59 -19.83 -10.98
C LEU A 748 -25.91 -19.28 -9.58
N ASP A 749 -25.11 -18.33 -9.09
CA ASP A 749 -25.14 -17.78 -7.72
C ASP A 749 -24.42 -16.41 -7.70
N ASP A 750 -25.17 -15.30 -7.76
CA ASP A 750 -24.69 -13.91 -7.81
C ASP A 750 -25.28 -13.09 -6.63
N PRO A 751 -24.76 -13.30 -5.39
CA PRO A 751 -25.43 -12.93 -4.14
C PRO A 751 -26.09 -11.54 -4.11
N GLY A 752 -27.37 -11.47 -3.70
CA GLY A 752 -28.14 -10.23 -3.65
C GLY A 752 -29.65 -10.39 -3.92
N ASP A 753 -30.14 -9.70 -4.95
CA ASP A 753 -31.53 -9.73 -5.43
C ASP A 753 -31.54 -10.05 -6.94
N PRO A 754 -32.14 -11.17 -7.39
CA PRO A 754 -32.95 -12.13 -6.61
C PRO A 754 -32.10 -13.09 -5.76
N ASP A 755 -32.69 -13.59 -4.67
CA ASP A 755 -32.09 -14.55 -3.73
C ASP A 755 -31.69 -15.94 -4.31
N MET A 756 -31.81 -16.17 -5.62
CA MET A 756 -31.47 -17.45 -6.29
C MET A 756 -31.32 -17.26 -7.81
N ASP A 757 -30.14 -17.50 -8.37
CA ASP A 757 -29.84 -17.29 -9.79
C ASP A 757 -30.09 -18.48 -10.72
N ILE A 758 -30.41 -19.66 -10.18
CA ILE A 758 -30.98 -20.76 -10.96
C ILE A 758 -32.49 -20.57 -11.18
N PRO A 759 -33.06 -21.01 -12.33
CA PRO A 759 -34.49 -20.92 -12.54
C PRO A 759 -35.27 -21.90 -11.65
N GLN A 760 -36.45 -21.49 -11.18
CA GLN A 760 -37.27 -22.28 -10.25
C GLN A 760 -37.54 -23.72 -10.72
N TRP A 761 -37.71 -23.94 -12.04
CA TRP A 761 -37.93 -25.30 -12.57
C TRP A 761 -36.74 -26.23 -12.34
N LEU A 762 -35.51 -25.69 -12.29
CA LEU A 762 -34.29 -26.47 -12.04
C LEU A 762 -34.15 -26.77 -10.55
N TYR A 763 -34.46 -25.79 -9.68
CA TYR A 763 -34.58 -26.03 -8.25
C TYR A 763 -35.61 -27.13 -7.94
N ASP A 764 -36.79 -27.06 -8.54
CA ASP A 764 -37.85 -28.07 -8.36
C ASP A 764 -37.42 -29.48 -8.84
N GLU A 765 -36.69 -29.58 -9.96
CA GLU A 765 -36.13 -30.85 -10.45
C GLU A 765 -35.00 -31.38 -9.55
N LEU A 766 -34.12 -30.52 -9.04
CA LEU A 766 -33.06 -30.87 -8.08
C LEU A 766 -33.67 -31.41 -6.78
N VAL A 767 -34.66 -30.70 -6.21
CA VAL A 767 -35.40 -31.16 -5.02
C VAL A 767 -36.13 -32.47 -5.29
N GLN A 768 -36.68 -32.67 -6.49
CA GLN A 768 -37.33 -33.93 -6.87
C GLN A 768 -36.34 -35.10 -6.99
N ALA A 769 -35.12 -34.86 -7.48
CA ALA A 769 -34.11 -35.88 -7.71
C ALA A 769 -33.32 -36.24 -6.43
N GLU A 770 -32.94 -35.23 -5.65
CA GLU A 770 -31.89 -35.31 -4.62
C GLU A 770 -32.37 -34.82 -3.23
N GLY A 771 -33.57 -34.22 -3.15
CA GLY A 771 -34.16 -33.66 -1.93
C GLY A 771 -33.73 -32.22 -1.64
N GLU A 772 -34.39 -31.55 -0.69
CA GLU A 772 -34.10 -30.14 -0.34
C GLU A 772 -32.63 -29.94 0.09
N ASP A 773 -32.11 -30.81 0.96
CA ASP A 773 -30.69 -30.82 1.35
C ASP A 773 -29.71 -31.18 0.22
N GLY A 774 -30.19 -31.87 -0.81
CA GLY A 774 -29.39 -32.31 -1.96
C GLY A 774 -29.42 -31.34 -3.15
N ALA A 775 -30.34 -30.37 -3.16
CA ALA A 775 -30.43 -29.37 -4.23
C ALA A 775 -29.38 -28.26 -4.10
N GLY A 776 -28.95 -27.94 -2.88
CA GLY A 776 -27.98 -26.87 -2.59
C GLY A 776 -28.11 -26.33 -1.17
N LYS A 777 -27.64 -25.10 -0.93
CA LYS A 777 -27.75 -24.38 0.35
C LYS A 777 -28.18 -22.94 0.14
N TRP A 778 -29.24 -22.56 0.86
CA TRP A 778 -29.64 -21.18 1.08
C TRP A 778 -28.74 -20.57 2.16
N TYR A 779 -28.24 -19.36 1.93
CA TYR A 779 -27.39 -18.63 2.87
C TYR A 779 -27.90 -17.19 3.06
N ASP A 780 -27.71 -16.66 4.27
CA ASP A 780 -28.10 -15.31 4.68
C ASP A 780 -27.04 -14.80 5.67
N THR A 781 -26.21 -13.87 5.20
CA THR A 781 -25.06 -13.30 5.92
C THR A 781 -25.05 -11.77 5.71
N PRO A 782 -24.25 -10.99 6.48
CA PRO A 782 -24.08 -9.57 6.19
C PRO A 782 -23.53 -9.32 4.79
N ASP A 783 -23.93 -8.21 4.16
CA ASP A 783 -23.41 -7.75 2.86
C ASP A 783 -21.88 -7.55 2.88
N THR A 784 -21.27 -7.40 4.07
CA THR A 784 -19.82 -7.31 4.29
C THR A 784 -19.11 -8.67 4.36
N VAL A 785 -19.81 -9.77 4.06
CA VAL A 785 -19.28 -11.15 4.04
C VAL A 785 -19.57 -11.78 2.68
N VAL A 786 -20.84 -12.12 2.41
CA VAL A 786 -21.32 -12.57 1.10
C VAL A 786 -22.76 -12.12 0.81
N GLY A 787 -23.45 -11.49 1.77
CA GLY A 787 -24.88 -11.22 1.64
C GLY A 787 -25.69 -12.53 1.68
N LYS A 788 -26.66 -12.66 0.79
CA LYS A 788 -27.64 -13.76 0.77
C LYS A 788 -27.84 -14.34 -0.63
N GLY A 789 -28.26 -15.61 -0.70
CA GLY A 789 -28.51 -16.29 -1.97
C GLY A 789 -28.73 -17.80 -1.84
N PHE A 790 -28.49 -18.52 -2.94
CA PHE A 790 -28.61 -19.97 -3.01
C PHE A 790 -27.46 -20.58 -3.83
N ALA A 791 -26.54 -21.25 -3.15
CA ALA A 791 -25.47 -22.02 -3.78
C ALA A 791 -26.02 -23.40 -4.17
N PRO A 792 -26.17 -23.73 -5.46
CA PRO A 792 -26.68 -25.04 -5.87
C PRO A 792 -25.65 -26.16 -5.61
N ASN A 793 -26.13 -27.39 -5.47
CA ASN A 793 -25.24 -28.56 -5.34
C ASN A 793 -24.50 -28.81 -6.66
N TYR A 794 -23.29 -28.25 -6.79
CA TYR A 794 -22.45 -28.38 -7.98
C TYR A 794 -22.10 -29.84 -8.34
N ALA A 795 -22.17 -30.78 -7.39
CA ALA A 795 -21.97 -32.22 -7.63
C ALA A 795 -23.23 -32.98 -8.09
N SER A 796 -24.38 -32.29 -8.21
CA SER A 796 -25.62 -32.88 -8.72
C SER A 796 -25.46 -33.36 -10.18
N PRO A 797 -25.73 -34.63 -10.49
CA PRO A 797 -25.79 -35.11 -11.87
C PRO A 797 -26.89 -34.44 -12.69
N THR A 798 -27.95 -33.96 -12.01
CA THR A 798 -29.06 -33.23 -12.61
C THR A 798 -28.60 -31.85 -13.07
N LEU A 799 -27.90 -31.12 -12.19
CA LEU A 799 -27.33 -29.80 -12.51
C LEU A 799 -26.29 -29.87 -13.62
N ILE A 800 -25.33 -30.80 -13.54
CA ILE A 800 -24.25 -30.96 -14.52
C ILE A 800 -24.81 -31.24 -15.94
N ALA A 801 -25.87 -32.04 -16.05
CA ALA A 801 -26.49 -32.38 -17.34
C ALA A 801 -27.34 -31.23 -17.92
N GLU A 802 -28.03 -30.48 -17.07
CA GLU A 802 -28.76 -29.28 -17.51
C GLU A 802 -27.80 -28.12 -17.83
N HIS A 803 -26.67 -28.03 -17.14
CA HIS A 803 -25.59 -27.06 -17.40
C HIS A 803 -24.98 -27.30 -18.79
N GLU A 804 -24.64 -28.55 -19.14
CA GLU A 804 -24.19 -28.92 -20.49
C GLU A 804 -25.19 -28.45 -21.57
N ARG A 805 -26.49 -28.60 -21.29
CA ARG A 805 -27.57 -28.22 -22.20
C ARG A 805 -27.67 -26.70 -22.40
N VAL A 806 -27.64 -25.89 -21.33
CA VAL A 806 -27.69 -24.41 -21.47
C VAL A 806 -26.41 -23.85 -22.10
N LEU A 807 -25.23 -24.37 -21.73
CA LEU A 807 -23.95 -24.01 -22.34
C LEU A 807 -23.93 -24.36 -23.84
N THR A 808 -24.48 -25.51 -24.22
CA THR A 808 -24.63 -25.91 -25.62
C THR A 808 -25.49 -24.92 -26.44
N GLU A 809 -26.52 -24.31 -25.85
CA GLU A 809 -27.35 -23.30 -26.54
C GLU A 809 -26.71 -21.90 -26.52
N LEU A 810 -26.00 -21.53 -25.44
CA LEU A 810 -25.15 -20.33 -25.38
C LEU A 810 -24.04 -20.35 -26.43
N GLY A 811 -23.34 -21.49 -26.58
CA GLY A 811 -22.32 -21.72 -27.60
C GLY A 811 -22.87 -21.52 -29.01
N LYS A 812 -23.97 -22.21 -29.35
CA LYS A 812 -24.70 -22.03 -30.62
C LYS A 812 -25.12 -20.58 -30.90
N ARG A 813 -25.34 -19.78 -29.84
CA ARG A 813 -25.81 -18.39 -29.96
C ARG A 813 -24.67 -17.37 -30.06
N TYR A 814 -23.49 -17.63 -29.50
CA TYR A 814 -22.46 -16.62 -29.25
C TYR A 814 -21.01 -17.00 -29.60
N ASP A 815 -20.63 -18.27 -29.73
CA ASP A 815 -19.26 -18.72 -30.08
C ASP A 815 -18.76 -18.03 -31.38
N ALA A 816 -19.61 -18.00 -32.40
CA ALA A 816 -19.33 -17.37 -33.69
C ALA A 816 -19.77 -15.88 -33.79
N ASP A 817 -20.26 -15.23 -32.73
CA ASP A 817 -20.62 -13.80 -32.77
C ASP A 817 -19.38 -12.93 -32.43
N PRO A 818 -18.84 -12.14 -33.37
CA PRO A 818 -17.64 -11.31 -33.12
C PRO A 818 -17.89 -10.13 -32.17
N PHE A 819 -19.13 -9.87 -31.77
CA PHE A 819 -19.42 -8.95 -30.67
C PHE A 819 -18.96 -9.48 -29.31
N VAL A 820 -19.01 -10.80 -29.12
CA VAL A 820 -18.53 -11.44 -27.88
C VAL A 820 -17.01 -11.55 -27.98
N ALA A 821 -16.31 -10.82 -27.12
CA ALA A 821 -14.87 -10.82 -27.01
C ALA A 821 -14.40 -12.08 -26.27
N PHE A 822 -14.78 -12.18 -25.00
CA PHE A 822 -14.27 -13.17 -24.06
C PHE A 822 -15.44 -13.83 -23.32
N ILE A 823 -15.21 -15.07 -22.90
CA ILE A 823 -16.11 -15.82 -22.02
C ILE A 823 -15.41 -15.97 -20.67
N GLU A 824 -16.13 -15.76 -19.57
CA GLU A 824 -15.66 -16.12 -18.24
C GLU A 824 -16.50 -17.23 -17.65
N ILE A 825 -15.83 -18.19 -17.03
CA ILE A 825 -16.48 -19.30 -16.33
C ILE A 825 -17.01 -18.74 -15.00
N GLY A 826 -18.33 -18.57 -14.91
CA GLY A 826 -19.00 -18.00 -13.72
C GLY A 826 -19.91 -18.99 -12.99
N SER A 827 -19.98 -20.23 -13.47
CA SER A 827 -20.99 -21.20 -13.03
C SER A 827 -20.58 -22.03 -11.81
N LEU A 828 -19.56 -21.58 -11.08
CA LEU A 828 -19.00 -22.26 -9.90
C LEU A 828 -18.62 -21.25 -8.81
N GLY A 829 -19.34 -21.29 -7.70
CA GLY A 829 -19.11 -20.45 -6.53
C GLY A 829 -19.75 -19.06 -6.63
N HIS A 830 -19.77 -18.35 -5.50
CA HIS A 830 -20.33 -17.00 -5.39
C HIS A 830 -19.68 -16.05 -6.40
N TRP A 831 -20.50 -15.28 -7.12
CA TRP A 831 -20.09 -14.36 -8.21
C TRP A 831 -19.30 -15.02 -9.37
N GLY A 832 -19.15 -16.35 -9.35
CA GLY A 832 -18.27 -17.10 -10.25
C GLY A 832 -16.80 -17.19 -9.83
N GLU A 833 -16.45 -16.88 -8.57
CA GLU A 833 -15.06 -16.81 -8.10
C GLU A 833 -14.43 -18.15 -7.66
N PHE A 834 -15.08 -19.29 -7.93
CA PHE A 834 -14.58 -20.62 -7.54
C PHE A 834 -14.32 -20.75 -6.02
N HIS A 835 -15.29 -20.29 -5.21
CA HIS A 835 -15.42 -20.60 -3.79
C HIS A 835 -16.89 -20.53 -3.34
N ASN A 836 -17.22 -21.26 -2.27
CA ASN A 836 -18.47 -21.08 -1.53
C ASN A 836 -18.22 -20.46 -0.14
N TRP A 837 -17.14 -19.69 0.03
CA TRP A 837 -16.80 -19.10 1.33
C TRP A 837 -17.91 -18.15 1.84
N PRO A 838 -18.38 -18.27 3.11
CA PRO A 838 -18.00 -19.28 4.10
C PRO A 838 -18.69 -20.65 3.86
N GLU A 839 -17.90 -21.70 3.61
CA GLU A 839 -18.42 -23.01 3.16
C GLU A 839 -19.25 -23.75 4.23
N GLU A 840 -19.08 -23.38 5.51
CA GLU A 840 -19.91 -23.88 6.61
C GLU A 840 -21.34 -23.30 6.62
N VAL A 841 -21.58 -22.20 5.88
CA VAL A 841 -22.90 -21.60 5.68
C VAL A 841 -23.43 -21.93 4.28
N SER A 842 -22.67 -21.61 3.25
CA SER A 842 -23.08 -21.77 1.84
C SER A 842 -22.87 -23.18 1.27
N GLY A 843 -22.32 -24.11 2.06
CA GLY A 843 -22.04 -25.49 1.65
C GLY A 843 -20.73 -25.63 0.87
N ALA A 844 -20.14 -26.84 0.90
CA ALA A 844 -18.78 -27.07 0.40
C ALA A 844 -18.64 -26.90 -1.12
N PHE A 845 -17.52 -26.32 -1.56
CA PHE A 845 -17.16 -26.19 -2.97
C PHE A 845 -16.76 -27.55 -3.58
N PRO A 846 -17.11 -27.85 -4.86
CA PRO A 846 -16.82 -29.14 -5.48
C PRO A 846 -15.34 -29.51 -5.57
N LYS A 847 -15.09 -30.82 -5.60
CA LYS A 847 -13.77 -31.41 -5.92
C LYS A 847 -13.45 -31.25 -7.41
N LEU A 848 -12.16 -31.34 -7.77
CA LEU A 848 -11.68 -31.18 -9.14
C LEU A 848 -12.43 -32.03 -10.18
N ALA A 849 -12.71 -33.32 -9.90
CA ALA A 849 -13.44 -34.18 -10.84
C ALA A 849 -14.92 -33.77 -11.06
N VAL A 850 -15.44 -32.80 -10.30
CA VAL A 850 -16.73 -32.14 -10.55
C VAL A 850 -16.50 -30.79 -11.22
N SER A 851 -15.63 -29.90 -10.69
CA SER A 851 -15.40 -28.57 -11.29
C SER A 851 -14.90 -28.66 -12.75
N ASP A 852 -14.04 -29.64 -13.03
CA ASP A 852 -13.44 -29.84 -14.34
C ASP A 852 -14.51 -30.20 -15.40
N GLN A 853 -15.62 -30.85 -15.01
CA GLN A 853 -16.74 -31.12 -15.93
C GLN A 853 -17.44 -29.84 -16.40
N TYR A 854 -17.58 -28.82 -15.54
CA TYR A 854 -18.12 -27.52 -15.96
C TYR A 854 -17.15 -26.83 -16.93
N VAL A 855 -15.84 -26.87 -16.65
CA VAL A 855 -14.81 -26.30 -17.54
C VAL A 855 -14.77 -27.02 -18.89
N GLU A 856 -14.86 -28.35 -18.93
CA GLU A 856 -15.00 -29.14 -20.17
C GLU A 856 -16.22 -28.70 -20.99
N GLN A 857 -17.37 -28.45 -20.36
CA GLN A 857 -18.58 -28.01 -21.05
C GLN A 857 -18.45 -26.61 -21.64
N TYR A 858 -17.73 -25.69 -20.98
CA TYR A 858 -17.34 -24.39 -21.56
C TYR A 858 -16.40 -24.55 -22.78
N LEU A 859 -15.39 -25.41 -22.67
CA LEU A 859 -14.46 -25.73 -23.77
C LEU A 859 -15.17 -26.35 -24.99
N HIS A 860 -16.18 -27.19 -24.76
CA HIS A 860 -17.01 -27.76 -25.83
C HIS A 860 -18.01 -26.75 -26.42
N ALA A 861 -18.52 -25.81 -25.64
CA ALA A 861 -19.51 -24.82 -26.08
C ALA A 861 -18.89 -23.65 -26.86
N PHE A 862 -17.66 -23.23 -26.51
CA PHE A 862 -17.02 -22.03 -27.06
C PHE A 862 -15.62 -22.30 -27.68
N PRO A 863 -15.47 -23.25 -28.61
CA PRO A 863 -14.16 -23.64 -29.18
C PRO A 863 -13.49 -22.55 -30.04
N HIS A 864 -14.16 -21.42 -30.31
CA HIS A 864 -13.58 -20.27 -31.01
C HIS A 864 -13.50 -19.00 -30.14
N LYS A 865 -13.68 -19.11 -28.82
CA LYS A 865 -13.49 -18.00 -27.87
C LYS A 865 -12.29 -18.22 -26.97
N LEU A 866 -11.73 -17.10 -26.52
CA LEU A 866 -10.85 -17.08 -25.36
C LEU A 866 -11.71 -17.15 -24.11
N ILE A 867 -11.44 -18.16 -23.28
CA ILE A 867 -12.14 -18.44 -22.03
C ILE A 867 -11.21 -18.12 -20.86
N GLY A 868 -11.72 -17.42 -19.84
CA GLY A 868 -11.02 -17.05 -18.61
C GLY A 868 -11.58 -17.74 -17.35
N MET A 869 -10.72 -17.93 -16.35
CA MET A 869 -11.04 -18.60 -15.09
C MET A 869 -10.38 -17.90 -13.88
N ARG A 870 -11.08 -17.84 -12.73
CA ARG A 870 -10.62 -17.06 -11.55
C ARG A 870 -9.28 -17.52 -10.97
N LYS A 871 -9.08 -18.84 -10.91
CA LYS A 871 -7.97 -19.51 -10.21
C LYS A 871 -7.25 -20.46 -11.18
N PRO A 872 -5.92 -20.58 -11.12
CA PRO A 872 -5.19 -21.51 -11.98
C PRO A 872 -5.39 -22.96 -11.47
N PHE A 873 -6.13 -23.75 -12.24
CA PHE A 873 -6.35 -25.20 -12.05
C PHE A 873 -5.59 -26.00 -13.13
N PRO A 874 -5.31 -27.30 -12.94
CA PRO A 874 -4.62 -28.11 -13.96
C PRO A 874 -5.32 -28.12 -15.32
N ILE A 875 -6.66 -28.20 -15.34
CA ILE A 875 -7.45 -28.13 -16.58
C ILE A 875 -7.31 -26.79 -17.31
N ALA A 876 -7.10 -25.68 -16.58
CA ALA A 876 -6.84 -24.37 -17.15
C ALA A 876 -5.44 -24.30 -17.79
N ALA A 877 -4.44 -24.94 -17.17
CA ALA A 877 -3.09 -25.05 -17.70
C ALA A 877 -3.04 -25.91 -18.97
N ASP A 878 -3.63 -27.11 -18.93
CA ASP A 878 -3.68 -28.05 -20.06
C ASP A 878 -4.40 -27.46 -21.29
N ASN A 879 -5.45 -26.67 -21.08
CA ASN A 879 -6.26 -26.05 -22.15
C ASN A 879 -5.89 -24.59 -22.47
N ARG A 880 -4.84 -24.04 -21.86
CA ARG A 880 -4.33 -22.69 -22.14
C ARG A 880 -5.38 -21.58 -21.95
N LEU A 881 -6.11 -21.66 -20.85
CA LEU A 881 -7.10 -20.64 -20.46
C LEU A 881 -6.45 -19.31 -20.03
N GLY A 882 -7.25 -18.25 -20.07
CA GLY A 882 -6.95 -16.96 -19.47
C GLY A 882 -7.28 -16.98 -17.98
N LEU A 883 -6.82 -15.97 -17.26
CA LEU A 883 -7.10 -15.84 -15.82
C LEU A 883 -7.66 -14.46 -15.49
N PHE A 884 -8.52 -14.36 -14.49
CA PHE A 884 -9.06 -13.08 -14.01
C PHE A 884 -8.79 -12.86 -12.52
N ASN A 885 -8.52 -11.60 -12.16
CA ASN A 885 -8.19 -11.17 -10.80
C ASN A 885 -9.22 -10.17 -10.27
N ASP A 886 -10.28 -10.67 -9.62
CA ASP A 886 -11.37 -9.85 -9.07
C ASP A 886 -11.01 -9.20 -7.71
N VAL A 887 -9.72 -9.28 -7.31
CA VAL A 887 -9.13 -8.60 -6.14
C VAL A 887 -7.98 -7.66 -6.54
N PHE A 888 -8.00 -7.13 -7.77
CA PHE A 888 -7.01 -6.16 -8.24
C PHE A 888 -7.07 -4.88 -7.39
N GLY A 889 -5.93 -4.21 -7.18
CA GLY A 889 -5.80 -3.07 -6.26
C GLY A 889 -5.31 -3.49 -4.87
N SER A 890 -5.90 -4.53 -4.26
CA SER A 890 -5.38 -5.11 -3.02
C SER A 890 -3.98 -5.69 -3.23
N LYS A 891 -2.97 -5.11 -2.57
CA LYS A 891 -1.57 -5.51 -2.73
C LYS A 891 -1.34 -6.97 -2.34
N GLY A 892 -1.75 -7.36 -1.13
CA GLY A 892 -1.54 -8.73 -0.62
C GLY A 892 -2.25 -9.76 -1.50
N SER A 893 -3.54 -9.56 -1.75
CA SER A 893 -4.37 -10.48 -2.54
C SER A 893 -3.93 -10.58 -4.01
N THR A 894 -3.44 -9.48 -4.61
CA THR A 894 -2.90 -9.50 -5.98
C THR A 894 -1.51 -10.10 -6.05
N ASP A 895 -0.62 -9.86 -5.07
CA ASP A 895 0.67 -10.55 -4.98
C ASP A 895 0.48 -12.06 -4.81
N GLU A 896 -0.51 -12.49 -4.01
CA GLU A 896 -0.88 -13.90 -3.87
C GLU A 896 -1.46 -14.49 -5.16
N TRP A 897 -2.43 -13.84 -5.81
CA TRP A 897 -2.97 -14.33 -7.10
C TRP A 897 -1.87 -14.43 -8.17
N VAL A 898 -0.98 -13.44 -8.25
CA VAL A 898 0.20 -13.49 -9.13
C VAL A 898 1.15 -14.63 -8.74
N ASN A 899 1.27 -14.96 -7.46
CA ASN A 899 2.03 -16.11 -6.98
C ASN A 899 1.37 -17.45 -7.35
N TRP A 900 0.03 -17.57 -7.27
CA TRP A 900 -0.70 -18.77 -7.73
C TRP A 900 -0.40 -19.07 -9.20
N THR A 901 -0.27 -18.05 -10.06
CA THR A 901 0.11 -18.29 -11.47
C THR A 901 1.51 -18.91 -11.61
N LYS A 902 2.44 -18.62 -10.69
CA LYS A 902 3.85 -19.02 -10.76
C LYS A 902 4.13 -20.35 -10.06
N GLU A 903 3.66 -20.47 -8.82
CA GLU A 903 3.93 -21.62 -7.96
C GLU A 903 2.73 -22.57 -7.80
N GLY A 904 1.63 -22.29 -8.49
CA GLY A 904 0.39 -23.07 -8.43
C GLY A 904 -0.44 -22.65 -7.23
N TRP A 905 -1.76 -22.81 -7.34
CA TRP A 905 -2.69 -22.44 -6.27
C TRP A 905 -2.44 -23.29 -5.00
N ASN A 906 -1.96 -22.64 -3.94
CA ASN A 906 -1.58 -23.23 -2.66
C ASN A 906 -2.75 -23.90 -1.91
N GLU A 907 -3.98 -23.37 -2.05
CA GLU A 907 -5.16 -23.90 -1.36
C GLU A 907 -5.77 -25.13 -2.06
N ILE A 908 -5.30 -25.50 -3.27
CA ILE A 908 -5.91 -26.55 -4.12
C ILE A 908 -6.01 -27.92 -3.42
N GLY A 909 -5.18 -28.17 -2.40
CA GLY A 909 -5.19 -29.39 -1.59
C GLY A 909 -6.55 -29.70 -0.95
N SER A 910 -7.35 -28.69 -0.61
CA SER A 910 -8.72 -28.88 -0.10
C SER A 910 -9.70 -29.41 -1.16
N TYR A 911 -9.37 -29.30 -2.45
CA TYR A 911 -10.28 -29.57 -3.57
C TYR A 911 -9.82 -30.74 -4.46
N VAL A 912 -8.64 -31.32 -4.23
CA VAL A 912 -8.18 -32.52 -4.98
C VAL A 912 -9.06 -33.75 -4.71
N ASN A 913 -9.09 -34.67 -5.67
CA ASN A 913 -9.87 -35.90 -5.57
C ASN A 913 -9.20 -36.94 -4.67
N GLU A 914 -9.99 -37.88 -4.13
CA GLU A 914 -9.48 -38.94 -3.25
C GLU A 914 -8.38 -39.77 -3.94
N GLY A 915 -7.22 -39.88 -3.28
CA GLY A 915 -6.06 -40.61 -3.81
C GLY A 915 -5.17 -39.85 -4.79
N GLN A 916 -5.46 -38.58 -5.09
CA GLN A 916 -4.49 -37.68 -5.72
C GLN A 916 -3.48 -37.13 -4.70
N ASP A 917 -2.32 -36.70 -5.20
CA ASP A 917 -1.28 -36.01 -4.44
C ASP A 917 -1.45 -34.48 -4.58
N PRO A 918 -1.73 -33.74 -3.49
CA PRO A 918 -1.88 -32.28 -3.53
C PRO A 918 -0.69 -31.54 -4.12
N GLU A 919 0.55 -31.95 -3.82
CA GLU A 919 1.76 -31.25 -4.29
C GLU A 919 1.91 -31.41 -5.82
N ALA A 920 1.66 -32.61 -6.32
CA ALA A 920 1.66 -32.88 -7.76
C ALA A 920 0.54 -32.11 -8.50
N VAL A 921 -0.63 -31.94 -7.88
CA VAL A 921 -1.77 -31.21 -8.45
C VAL A 921 -1.53 -29.69 -8.44
N GLN A 922 -0.98 -29.12 -7.35
CA GLN A 922 -0.55 -27.73 -7.32
C GLN A 922 0.54 -27.46 -8.36
N ASN A 923 1.55 -28.34 -8.48
CA ASN A 923 2.59 -28.18 -9.47
C ASN A 923 2.06 -28.30 -10.92
N ALA A 924 0.98 -29.07 -11.14
CA ALA A 924 0.30 -29.15 -12.43
C ALA A 924 -0.55 -27.90 -12.76
N SER A 925 -0.89 -27.06 -11.78
CA SER A 925 -1.65 -25.83 -12.01
C SER A 925 -0.78 -24.57 -12.23
N LYS A 926 0.55 -24.70 -12.34
CA LYS A 926 1.45 -23.59 -12.66
C LYS A 926 1.20 -23.05 -14.07
N MET A 927 0.88 -21.77 -14.19
CA MET A 927 0.57 -21.07 -15.44
C MET A 927 1.32 -19.71 -15.62
N PRO A 928 2.62 -19.57 -15.34
CA PRO A 928 3.31 -18.27 -15.27
C PRO A 928 3.35 -17.48 -16.61
N ASP A 929 3.06 -18.17 -17.71
CA ASP A 929 3.10 -17.66 -19.07
C ASP A 929 1.71 -17.51 -19.72
N PHE A 930 0.61 -17.63 -18.96
CA PHE A 930 -0.77 -17.61 -19.49
C PHE A 930 -1.07 -16.37 -20.37
N TRP A 931 -0.65 -15.21 -19.88
CA TRP A 931 -0.78 -13.90 -20.51
C TRP A 931 -0.13 -13.80 -21.90
N LYS A 932 0.76 -14.74 -22.29
CA LYS A 932 1.37 -14.79 -23.62
C LYS A 932 0.44 -15.37 -24.69
N TYR A 933 -0.67 -16.01 -24.29
CA TYR A 933 -1.55 -16.73 -25.22
C TYR A 933 -3.05 -16.59 -24.92
N ASN A 934 -3.42 -16.10 -23.74
CA ASN A 934 -4.80 -15.79 -23.37
C ASN A 934 -4.81 -14.60 -22.40
N PHE A 935 -5.96 -13.96 -22.18
CA PHE A 935 -6.04 -12.67 -21.49
C PHE A 935 -5.79 -12.78 -19.97
N SER A 936 -5.34 -11.66 -19.40
CA SER A 936 -5.50 -11.36 -17.96
C SER A 936 -6.60 -10.32 -17.78
N GLY A 937 -7.68 -10.70 -17.09
CA GLY A 937 -8.84 -9.84 -16.81
C GLY A 937 -9.08 -9.62 -15.32
N GLY A 938 -10.31 -9.28 -14.97
CA GLY A 938 -10.81 -9.10 -13.60
C GLY A 938 -11.05 -7.63 -13.22
N GLU A 939 -11.34 -7.37 -11.95
CA GLU A 939 -11.82 -6.06 -11.48
C GLU A 939 -11.15 -5.56 -10.18
N PHE A 940 -11.37 -4.26 -9.87
CA PHE A 940 -10.87 -3.68 -8.62
C PHE A 940 -11.65 -4.21 -7.41
N TYR A 941 -10.90 -4.59 -6.37
CA TYR A 941 -11.42 -5.11 -5.11
C TYR A 941 -12.41 -4.14 -4.43
N ASN A 942 -13.32 -4.71 -3.63
CA ASN A 942 -14.30 -3.96 -2.82
C ASN A 942 -15.24 -3.03 -3.63
N GLY A 943 -15.29 -3.16 -4.97
CA GLY A 943 -16.15 -2.37 -5.85
C GLY A 943 -15.76 -0.89 -6.03
N ASP A 944 -14.75 -0.38 -5.32
CA ASP A 944 -14.30 1.01 -5.39
C ASP A 944 -12.88 1.15 -5.96
N PRO A 945 -12.73 1.48 -7.25
CA PRO A 945 -11.41 1.67 -7.87
C PRO A 945 -10.68 2.93 -7.36
N LEU A 946 -11.32 3.86 -6.65
CA LEU A 946 -10.63 5.03 -6.08
C LEU A 946 -9.65 4.63 -4.97
N LEU A 947 -9.87 3.48 -4.31
CA LEU A 947 -8.93 2.89 -3.34
C LEU A 947 -7.57 2.52 -3.97
N SER A 948 -7.41 2.63 -5.28
CA SER A 948 -6.20 2.21 -6.01
C SER A 948 -5.76 3.16 -7.13
N LEU A 949 -6.37 4.35 -7.23
CA LEU A 949 -6.09 5.33 -8.32
C LEU A 949 -5.68 6.72 -7.83
N THR A 950 -5.55 6.92 -6.51
CA THR A 950 -4.98 8.13 -5.90
C THR A 950 -3.44 8.14 -6.01
N ASP A 951 -2.79 9.31 -5.89
CA ASP A 951 -1.33 9.43 -6.05
C ASP A 951 -0.49 8.60 -5.06
N ASP A 952 -1.06 8.24 -3.90
CA ASP A 952 -0.40 7.41 -2.90
C ASP A 952 -0.63 5.90 -3.10
N THR A 953 -1.54 5.50 -4.00
CA THR A 953 -1.86 4.10 -4.32
C THR A 953 -1.51 3.71 -5.78
N ILE A 954 -1.50 4.68 -6.70
CA ILE A 954 -1.29 4.47 -8.14
C ILE A 954 0.02 3.75 -8.50
N MET A 955 1.08 3.92 -7.70
CA MET A 955 2.37 3.27 -7.93
C MET A 955 2.28 1.75 -7.77
N GLU A 956 1.46 1.28 -6.83
CA GLU A 956 1.18 -0.13 -6.60
C GLU A 956 0.27 -0.68 -7.71
N THR A 957 -0.78 0.05 -8.11
CA THR A 957 -1.59 -0.27 -9.31
C THR A 957 -0.73 -0.43 -10.57
N LEU A 958 0.20 0.50 -10.82
CA LEU A 958 1.12 0.44 -11.97
C LEU A 958 2.17 -0.68 -11.84
N ARG A 959 2.40 -1.22 -10.65
CA ARG A 959 3.18 -2.46 -10.44
C ARG A 959 2.31 -3.68 -10.77
N GLN A 960 1.10 -3.76 -10.21
CA GLN A 960 0.15 -4.86 -10.43
C GLN A 960 -0.23 -5.02 -11.92
N THR A 961 -0.56 -3.93 -12.63
CA THR A 961 -0.86 -3.97 -14.08
C THR A 961 0.24 -4.66 -14.89
N ARG A 962 1.51 -4.49 -14.47
CA ARG A 962 2.68 -5.10 -15.11
C ARG A 962 2.95 -6.52 -14.63
N ALA A 963 2.79 -6.78 -13.32
CA ALA A 963 3.04 -8.08 -12.72
C ALA A 963 2.01 -9.14 -13.14
N SER A 964 0.76 -8.74 -13.35
CA SER A 964 -0.35 -9.57 -13.82
C SER A 964 -0.48 -9.62 -15.34
N HIS A 965 0.27 -8.78 -16.09
CA HIS A 965 0.11 -8.59 -17.54
C HIS A 965 -1.34 -8.24 -17.95
N THR A 966 -1.96 -7.36 -17.16
CA THR A 966 -3.39 -7.02 -17.25
C THR A 966 -3.78 -6.52 -18.65
N SER A 967 -4.75 -7.19 -19.26
CA SER A 967 -5.25 -6.90 -20.60
C SER A 967 -6.40 -5.89 -20.57
N TRP A 968 -7.31 -6.06 -19.60
CA TRP A 968 -8.48 -5.23 -19.36
C TRP A 968 -8.86 -5.27 -17.88
N LEU A 969 -9.65 -4.29 -17.39
CA LEU A 969 -10.14 -4.24 -16.01
C LEU A 969 -11.62 -3.79 -15.91
N GLY A 970 -12.41 -4.55 -15.16
CA GLY A 970 -13.80 -4.28 -14.80
C GLY A 970 -14.64 -5.55 -14.63
N PRO A 971 -15.93 -5.46 -14.30
CA PRO A 971 -16.77 -4.27 -14.41
C PRO A 971 -16.58 -3.20 -13.32
N SER A 972 -16.08 -3.54 -12.14
CA SER A 972 -15.68 -2.59 -11.09
C SER A 972 -14.38 -1.89 -11.52
N SER A 973 -14.56 -0.76 -12.21
CA SER A 973 -13.51 0.00 -12.86
C SER A 973 -13.90 1.49 -12.93
N PRO A 974 -12.96 2.42 -13.19
CA PRO A 974 -13.27 3.84 -13.32
C PRO A 974 -14.12 4.20 -14.55
N ALA A 975 -14.56 3.22 -15.36
CA ALA A 975 -15.34 3.45 -16.59
C ALA A 975 -16.52 4.45 -16.49
N PRO A 976 -17.33 4.50 -15.41
CA PRO A 976 -18.44 5.46 -15.29
C PRO A 976 -18.04 6.84 -14.73
N PHE A 977 -16.80 7.06 -14.27
CA PHE A 977 -16.42 8.29 -13.56
C PHE A 977 -16.27 9.49 -14.49
N VAL A 978 -16.85 10.63 -14.08
CA VAL A 978 -16.82 11.89 -14.83
C VAL A 978 -15.90 12.90 -14.15
N LEU A 979 -14.89 13.37 -14.88
CA LEU A 979 -14.00 14.47 -14.48
C LEU A 979 -14.81 15.74 -14.10
N GLY A 980 -14.50 16.30 -12.93
CA GLY A 980 -15.18 17.47 -12.37
C GLY A 980 -16.53 17.17 -11.70
N LYS A 981 -16.89 15.88 -11.54
CA LYS A 981 -18.07 15.41 -10.79
C LYS A 981 -17.69 14.31 -9.79
N ASP A 982 -17.04 13.26 -10.28
CA ASP A 982 -16.70 12.05 -9.52
C ASP A 982 -15.21 11.99 -9.18
N ILE A 983 -14.36 12.59 -10.04
CA ILE A 983 -12.90 12.63 -9.94
C ILE A 983 -12.38 14.01 -10.37
N ASP A 984 -11.14 14.33 -10.00
CA ASP A 984 -10.41 15.55 -10.38
C ASP A 984 -9.36 15.29 -11.50
N GLU A 985 -8.59 16.32 -11.84
CA GLU A 985 -7.55 16.27 -12.88
C GLU A 985 -6.37 15.35 -12.50
N GLU A 986 -6.12 15.13 -11.20
CA GLU A 986 -4.99 14.34 -10.68
C GLU A 986 -5.33 12.84 -10.80
N VAL A 987 -6.50 12.43 -10.31
CA VAL A 987 -7.03 11.07 -10.46
C VAL A 987 -7.29 10.71 -11.93
N GLN A 988 -7.77 11.66 -12.76
CA GLN A 988 -7.93 11.42 -14.21
C GLN A 988 -6.59 11.13 -14.90
N ALA A 989 -5.51 11.82 -14.53
CA ALA A 989 -4.20 11.57 -15.10
C ALA A 989 -3.62 10.20 -14.70
N ASN A 990 -3.99 9.71 -13.52
CA ASN A 990 -3.66 8.36 -13.05
C ASN A 990 -4.46 7.29 -13.82
N ILE A 991 -5.76 7.49 -14.03
CA ILE A 991 -6.62 6.65 -14.89
C ILE A 991 -6.04 6.55 -16.32
N ASP A 992 -5.66 7.69 -16.92
CA ASP A 992 -5.05 7.76 -18.25
C ASP A 992 -3.69 7.01 -18.30
N LEU A 993 -2.90 7.06 -17.22
CA LEU A 993 -1.59 6.40 -17.13
C LEU A 993 -1.71 4.87 -17.02
N VAL A 994 -2.71 4.36 -16.28
CA VAL A 994 -3.01 2.92 -16.22
C VAL A 994 -3.54 2.45 -17.57
N LEU A 995 -4.50 3.16 -18.17
CA LEU A 995 -5.02 2.84 -19.51
C LEU A 995 -3.94 2.93 -20.61
N GLY A 996 -2.96 3.83 -20.45
CA GLY A 996 -1.77 3.94 -21.29
C GLY A 996 -0.70 2.85 -21.08
N THR A 997 -0.91 1.94 -20.12
CA THR A 997 0.01 0.85 -19.72
C THR A 997 -0.62 -0.53 -19.95
N MET A 998 -1.89 -0.69 -19.56
CA MET A 998 -2.72 -1.90 -19.70
C MET A 998 -2.88 -2.33 -21.16
N GLY A 999 -3.07 -3.64 -21.40
CA GLY A 999 -3.32 -4.18 -22.74
C GLY A 999 -2.12 -4.06 -23.69
N TYR A 1000 -2.39 -3.81 -24.97
CA TYR A 1000 -1.39 -3.70 -26.03
C TYR A 1000 -1.28 -2.24 -26.52
N ARG A 1001 -0.09 -1.84 -26.99
CA ARG A 1001 0.13 -0.50 -27.57
C ARG A 1001 1.13 -0.53 -28.73
N PHE A 1002 0.65 -0.84 -29.93
CA PHE A 1002 1.50 -0.97 -31.11
C PHE A 1002 1.96 0.40 -31.67
N VAL A 1003 3.24 0.71 -31.46
CA VAL A 1003 3.97 1.79 -32.14
C VAL A 1003 4.69 1.22 -33.36
N LEU A 1004 4.48 1.83 -34.53
CA LEU A 1004 5.30 1.58 -35.72
C LEU A 1004 6.51 2.53 -35.69
N GLU A 1005 7.65 2.07 -35.20
CA GLU A 1005 8.84 2.91 -34.99
C GLU A 1005 9.60 3.22 -36.30
N SER A 1006 9.56 2.32 -37.30
CA SER A 1006 10.23 2.57 -38.59
C SER A 1006 9.55 1.87 -39.77
N VAL A 1007 9.70 2.45 -40.96
CA VAL A 1007 9.30 1.86 -42.26
C VAL A 1007 10.40 2.11 -43.29
N SER A 1008 10.80 1.07 -44.04
CA SER A 1008 11.80 1.16 -45.12
C SER A 1008 11.38 0.39 -46.36
N HIS A 1009 11.33 1.07 -47.52
CA HIS A 1009 11.08 0.46 -48.83
C HIS A 1009 11.76 1.24 -49.97
N ASP A 1010 11.78 0.69 -51.18
CA ASP A 1010 12.24 1.43 -52.37
C ASP A 1010 11.28 2.59 -52.68
N GLY A 1011 11.75 3.84 -52.63
CA GLY A 1011 10.93 5.02 -52.95
C GLY A 1011 10.48 5.13 -54.41
N LYS A 1012 10.95 4.23 -55.29
CA LYS A 1012 10.57 4.15 -56.72
C LYS A 1012 10.34 2.70 -57.13
N SER A 1013 9.22 2.42 -57.80
CA SER A 1013 8.90 1.07 -58.30
C SER A 1013 8.03 1.12 -59.56
N ARG A 1014 7.63 -0.04 -60.10
CA ARG A 1014 6.83 -0.17 -61.33
C ARG A 1014 5.44 -0.77 -61.06
N PRO A 1015 4.45 -0.59 -61.95
CA PRO A 1015 3.22 -1.38 -61.91
C PRO A 1015 3.55 -2.88 -62.02
N GLY A 1016 2.97 -3.72 -61.17
CA GLY A 1016 3.14 -5.18 -61.22
C GLY A 1016 4.41 -5.73 -60.56
N SER A 1017 5.38 -4.92 -60.13
CA SER A 1017 6.48 -5.41 -59.28
C SER A 1017 6.03 -5.67 -57.84
N SER A 1018 6.81 -6.46 -57.10
CA SER A 1018 6.66 -6.58 -55.65
C SER A 1018 7.60 -5.59 -54.96
N LEU A 1019 7.12 -4.91 -53.93
CA LEU A 1019 7.87 -3.98 -53.10
C LEU A 1019 8.25 -4.67 -51.78
N SER A 1020 9.54 -4.71 -51.44
CA SER A 1020 9.94 -5.12 -50.09
C SER A 1020 9.72 -3.96 -49.13
N VAL A 1021 8.96 -4.19 -48.07
CA VAL A 1021 8.71 -3.23 -46.99
C VAL A 1021 9.21 -3.84 -45.70
N ARG A 1022 10.13 -3.17 -45.01
CA ARG A 1022 10.58 -3.52 -43.65
C ARG A 1022 9.93 -2.58 -42.65
N MET A 1023 9.51 -3.11 -41.52
CA MET A 1023 8.78 -2.38 -40.47
C MET A 1023 9.29 -2.79 -39.09
N THR A 1024 9.68 -1.82 -38.28
CA THR A 1024 10.01 -2.01 -36.86
C THR A 1024 8.75 -1.73 -36.04
N TRP A 1025 8.20 -2.73 -35.38
CA TRP A 1025 7.06 -2.59 -34.48
C TRP A 1025 7.51 -2.70 -33.03
N ASN A 1026 6.84 -1.98 -32.14
CA ASN A 1026 7.08 -2.03 -30.70
C ASN A 1026 5.73 -2.06 -29.95
N ASN A 1027 5.46 -3.12 -29.20
CA ASN A 1027 4.32 -3.17 -28.29
C ASN A 1027 4.73 -2.54 -26.95
N LYS A 1028 4.19 -1.36 -26.65
CA LYS A 1028 4.48 -0.61 -25.40
C LYS A 1028 3.41 -0.77 -24.31
N GLY A 1029 2.54 -1.77 -24.43
CA GLY A 1029 1.64 -2.22 -23.37
C GLY A 1029 2.26 -3.38 -22.58
N VAL A 1030 1.47 -3.99 -21.68
CA VAL A 1030 1.87 -5.14 -20.85
C VAL A 1030 1.43 -6.50 -21.42
N ALA A 1031 0.54 -6.52 -22.40
CA ALA A 1031 -0.03 -7.74 -23.00
C ALA A 1031 0.04 -7.70 -24.55
N PRO A 1032 0.03 -8.86 -25.24
CA PRO A 1032 -0.16 -8.94 -26.70
C PRO A 1032 -1.61 -8.67 -27.13
N PHE A 1033 -1.90 -8.81 -28.43
CA PHE A 1033 -3.25 -8.76 -28.98
C PHE A 1033 -3.69 -10.15 -29.43
N TYR A 1034 -4.57 -10.79 -28.66
CA TYR A 1034 -4.83 -12.23 -28.74
C TYR A 1034 -5.65 -12.72 -29.95
N GLU A 1035 -6.06 -11.86 -30.87
CA GLU A 1035 -6.85 -12.28 -32.05
C GLU A 1035 -6.08 -12.16 -33.39
N GLU A 1036 -6.38 -13.07 -34.32
CA GLU A 1036 -5.79 -13.15 -35.67
C GLU A 1036 -6.28 -12.04 -36.63
N TRP A 1037 -6.22 -10.77 -36.23
CA TRP A 1037 -6.65 -9.65 -37.08
C TRP A 1037 -5.57 -9.34 -38.12
N PRO A 1038 -5.87 -9.39 -39.43
CA PRO A 1038 -4.86 -9.22 -40.46
C PRO A 1038 -4.32 -7.79 -40.52
N LEU A 1039 -3.03 -7.64 -40.24
CA LEU A 1039 -2.25 -6.49 -40.66
C LEU A 1039 -2.29 -6.39 -42.19
N ALA A 1040 -2.63 -5.23 -42.73
CA ALA A 1040 -2.79 -4.99 -44.16
C ALA A 1040 -2.05 -3.74 -44.65
N LEU A 1041 -1.56 -3.81 -45.89
CA LEU A 1041 -0.95 -2.69 -46.62
C LEU A 1041 -1.81 -2.27 -47.81
N ALA A 1042 -1.81 -0.98 -48.12
CA ALA A 1042 -2.54 -0.39 -49.25
C ALA A 1042 -1.80 0.81 -49.87
N LEU A 1043 -2.32 1.31 -51.00
CA LEU A 1043 -1.85 2.54 -51.62
C LEU A 1043 -2.90 3.64 -51.56
N ILE A 1044 -2.45 4.88 -51.30
CA ILE A 1044 -3.24 6.11 -51.40
C ILE A 1044 -2.77 6.90 -52.62
N ASP A 1045 -3.71 7.37 -53.44
CA ASP A 1045 -3.44 8.19 -54.63
C ASP A 1045 -3.16 9.67 -54.30
N SER A 1046 -2.74 10.44 -55.31
CA SER A 1046 -2.45 11.87 -55.17
C SER A 1046 -3.66 12.77 -54.85
N ARG A 1047 -4.87 12.20 -54.73
CA ARG A 1047 -6.10 12.86 -54.30
C ARG A 1047 -6.53 12.42 -52.90
N GLY A 1048 -5.70 11.65 -52.20
CA GLY A 1048 -5.97 11.14 -50.86
C GLY A 1048 -6.96 9.97 -50.81
N LYS A 1049 -7.21 9.27 -51.94
CA LYS A 1049 -8.12 8.12 -51.99
C LYS A 1049 -7.37 6.79 -52.04
N LEU A 1050 -7.90 5.80 -51.32
CA LEU A 1050 -7.42 4.41 -51.38
C LEU A 1050 -7.53 3.85 -52.81
N VAL A 1051 -6.48 3.21 -53.29
CA VAL A 1051 -6.42 2.64 -54.65
C VAL A 1051 -7.18 1.32 -54.69
N LYS A 1052 -8.15 1.20 -55.60
CA LYS A 1052 -8.95 -0.02 -55.78
C LYS A 1052 -8.05 -1.23 -56.09
N GLY A 1053 -8.20 -2.30 -55.30
CA GLY A 1053 -7.40 -3.51 -55.44
C GLY A 1053 -5.94 -3.39 -54.98
N SER A 1054 -5.63 -2.40 -54.12
CA SER A 1054 -4.31 -2.27 -53.50
C SER A 1054 -4.21 -2.93 -52.11
N VAL A 1055 -5.32 -3.04 -51.37
CA VAL A 1055 -5.36 -3.69 -50.04
C VAL A 1055 -4.91 -5.15 -50.14
N GLN A 1056 -3.91 -5.51 -49.34
CA GLN A 1056 -3.38 -6.87 -49.18
C GLN A 1056 -3.02 -7.08 -47.70
N SER A 1057 -3.38 -8.24 -47.14
CA SER A 1057 -2.83 -8.70 -45.85
C SER A 1057 -1.32 -8.92 -45.94
N VAL A 1058 -0.63 -8.90 -44.81
CA VAL A 1058 0.82 -9.14 -44.70
C VAL A 1058 1.06 -10.56 -44.17
N ASP A 1059 1.66 -11.41 -45.00
CA ASP A 1059 2.10 -12.75 -44.58
C ASP A 1059 3.13 -12.65 -43.43
N GLY A 1060 2.94 -13.43 -42.37
CA GLY A 1060 3.87 -13.49 -41.22
C GLY A 1060 3.73 -12.34 -40.21
N ALA A 1061 2.59 -11.65 -40.18
CA ALA A 1061 2.24 -10.67 -39.16
C ALA A 1061 1.22 -11.27 -38.16
N ASP A 1062 1.72 -12.10 -37.25
CA ASP A 1062 0.91 -12.88 -36.30
C ASP A 1062 0.76 -12.11 -34.96
N LEU A 1063 -0.36 -11.40 -34.78
CA LEU A 1063 -0.52 -10.42 -33.67
C LEU A 1063 -0.55 -11.04 -32.25
N PRO A 1064 -1.06 -12.26 -32.03
CA PRO A 1064 -0.89 -12.96 -30.74
C PRO A 1064 0.57 -13.10 -30.30
N ASP A 1065 1.50 -13.34 -31.23
CA ASP A 1065 2.94 -13.41 -30.95
C ASP A 1065 3.57 -12.02 -30.68
N TRP A 1066 2.82 -10.91 -30.78
CA TRP A 1066 3.33 -9.54 -30.59
C TRP A 1066 3.40 -9.15 -29.09
N LEU A 1067 4.15 -9.94 -28.33
CA LEU A 1067 4.47 -9.70 -26.92
C LEU A 1067 5.09 -8.29 -26.70
N PRO A 1068 5.02 -7.73 -25.48
CA PRO A 1068 5.65 -6.46 -25.12
C PRO A 1068 7.11 -6.35 -25.57
N GLY A 1069 7.45 -5.24 -26.23
CA GLY A 1069 8.77 -4.98 -26.82
C GLY A 1069 8.81 -4.94 -28.35
N ARG A 1070 10.03 -5.00 -28.90
CA ARG A 1070 10.33 -4.76 -30.32
C ARG A 1070 10.37 -6.02 -31.18
N GLN A 1071 9.97 -5.87 -32.44
CA GLN A 1071 10.07 -6.89 -33.48
C GLN A 1071 10.26 -6.30 -34.89
N GLU A 1072 10.74 -7.13 -35.82
CA GLU A 1072 11.12 -6.76 -37.19
C GLU A 1072 10.34 -7.54 -38.25
N LEU A 1073 9.39 -6.87 -38.91
CA LEU A 1073 8.51 -7.45 -39.92
C LEU A 1073 8.98 -7.13 -41.35
N LYS A 1074 8.95 -8.11 -42.26
CA LYS A 1074 9.46 -7.99 -43.64
C LYS A 1074 8.39 -8.42 -44.65
N ALA A 1075 7.54 -7.47 -45.06
CA ALA A 1075 6.45 -7.69 -46.00
C ALA A 1075 6.89 -7.66 -47.47
N SER A 1076 6.18 -8.41 -48.32
CA SER A 1076 6.33 -8.42 -49.78
C SER A 1076 5.02 -7.95 -50.43
N TYR A 1077 4.94 -6.65 -50.74
CA TYR A 1077 3.71 -5.99 -51.15
C TYR A 1077 3.56 -5.95 -52.68
N LYS A 1078 2.49 -6.51 -53.25
CA LYS A 1078 2.31 -6.56 -54.72
C LYS A 1078 1.68 -5.27 -55.24
N LEU A 1079 2.41 -4.55 -56.09
CA LEU A 1079 1.88 -3.34 -56.73
C LEU A 1079 0.90 -3.71 -57.86
N PRO A 1080 -0.34 -3.19 -57.88
CA PRO A 1080 -1.29 -3.53 -58.94
C PRO A 1080 -0.76 -3.24 -60.34
N ALA A 1081 -0.93 -4.19 -61.26
CA ALA A 1081 -0.39 -4.09 -62.63
C ALA A 1081 -0.98 -2.92 -63.45
N GLY A 1082 -2.17 -2.42 -63.06
CA GLY A 1082 -2.85 -1.29 -63.70
C GLY A 1082 -2.52 0.09 -63.09
N LEU A 1083 -1.52 0.22 -62.21
CA LEU A 1083 -1.13 1.53 -61.66
C LEU A 1083 -0.68 2.50 -62.76
N ALA A 1084 -1.09 3.76 -62.64
CA ALA A 1084 -0.57 4.84 -63.46
C ALA A 1084 0.81 5.28 -62.94
N ALA A 1085 1.65 5.83 -63.82
CA ALA A 1085 2.88 6.50 -63.38
C ALA A 1085 2.52 7.80 -62.64
N GLY A 1086 3.08 8.00 -61.44
CA GLY A 1086 2.69 9.07 -60.54
C GLY A 1086 3.23 8.90 -59.12
N ASN A 1087 2.80 9.77 -58.21
CA ASN A 1087 3.16 9.71 -56.80
C ASN A 1087 1.98 9.17 -55.99
N TYR A 1088 2.27 8.18 -55.15
CA TYR A 1088 1.37 7.51 -54.23
C TYR A 1088 1.96 7.59 -52.80
N ARG A 1089 1.20 7.14 -51.81
CA ARG A 1089 1.71 6.79 -50.48
C ARG A 1089 1.38 5.36 -50.13
N LEU A 1090 2.27 4.71 -49.39
CA LEU A 1090 1.93 3.48 -48.68
C LEU A 1090 1.01 3.81 -47.50
N ALA A 1091 0.15 2.87 -47.12
CA ALA A 1091 -0.68 2.95 -45.93
C ALA A 1091 -0.76 1.58 -45.25
N VAL A 1092 -0.99 1.58 -43.94
CA VAL A 1092 -1.11 0.38 -43.10
C VAL A 1092 -2.36 0.47 -42.22
N ALA A 1093 -2.93 -0.68 -41.89
CA ALA A 1093 -4.00 -0.83 -40.90
C ALA A 1093 -4.01 -2.28 -40.36
N ILE A 1094 -4.58 -2.48 -39.18
CA ILE A 1094 -5.00 -3.81 -38.71
C ILE A 1094 -6.52 -3.87 -38.86
N LEU A 1095 -7.00 -4.86 -39.61
CA LEU A 1095 -8.40 -4.93 -40.03
C LEU A 1095 -9.21 -5.84 -39.10
N ASP A 1096 -10.39 -5.40 -38.64
CA ASP A 1096 -11.34 -6.29 -37.95
C ASP A 1096 -11.91 -7.31 -38.98
N PRO A 1097 -11.71 -8.63 -38.79
CA PRO A 1097 -12.21 -9.66 -39.70
C PRO A 1097 -13.73 -9.60 -39.93
N ALA A 1098 -14.51 -9.18 -38.93
CA ALA A 1098 -15.96 -9.08 -39.02
C ALA A 1098 -16.44 -7.94 -39.93
N THR A 1099 -15.61 -6.90 -40.14
CA THR A 1099 -15.99 -5.72 -40.93
C THR A 1099 -15.20 -5.55 -42.23
N GLY A 1100 -14.01 -6.16 -42.33
CA GLY A 1100 -13.07 -5.98 -43.45
C GLY A 1100 -12.48 -4.57 -43.56
N LYS A 1101 -12.50 -3.80 -42.45
CA LYS A 1101 -12.04 -2.41 -42.34
C LYS A 1101 -11.04 -2.29 -41.20
N PRO A 1102 -10.21 -1.22 -41.14
CA PRO A 1102 -9.42 -0.94 -39.96
C PRO A 1102 -10.30 -0.87 -38.71
N GLY A 1103 -9.91 -1.58 -37.66
CA GLY A 1103 -10.65 -1.66 -36.39
C GLY A 1103 -9.82 -1.34 -35.16
N MET A 1104 -8.54 -1.03 -35.33
CA MET A 1104 -7.58 -0.80 -34.25
C MET A 1104 -6.75 0.45 -34.56
N HIS A 1105 -6.64 1.33 -33.56
CA HIS A 1105 -5.82 2.53 -33.60
C HIS A 1105 -4.36 2.18 -33.29
N LEU A 1106 -3.44 2.68 -34.14
CA LEU A 1106 -2.01 2.57 -33.91
C LEU A 1106 -1.53 3.75 -33.06
N ALA A 1107 -0.48 3.56 -32.25
CA ALA A 1107 0.11 4.62 -31.42
C ALA A 1107 1.00 5.58 -32.24
N VAL A 1108 0.55 6.00 -33.43
CA VAL A 1108 1.25 6.89 -34.36
C VAL A 1108 0.29 7.83 -35.11
N GLU A 1109 0.76 9.05 -35.41
CA GLU A 1109 0.06 10.02 -36.25
C GLU A 1109 -0.01 9.57 -37.72
N GLY A 1110 -0.98 10.12 -38.45
CA GLY A 1110 -1.19 9.85 -39.87
C GLY A 1110 -2.37 8.93 -40.17
N GLU A 1111 -3.09 8.47 -39.14
CA GLU A 1111 -4.43 7.90 -39.28
C GLU A 1111 -5.37 8.85 -40.04
N ARG A 1112 -6.35 8.26 -40.71
CA ARG A 1112 -7.31 8.91 -41.61
C ARG A 1112 -8.73 8.67 -41.11
N SER A 1113 -9.69 9.46 -41.58
CA SER A 1113 -11.12 9.23 -41.37
C SER A 1113 -11.69 7.95 -42.03
N ASP A 1114 -10.84 7.09 -42.58
CA ASP A 1114 -11.17 5.73 -43.03
C ASP A 1114 -10.33 4.65 -42.30
N GLY A 1115 -9.69 5.01 -41.18
CA GLY A 1115 -8.93 4.15 -40.28
C GLY A 1115 -7.55 3.72 -40.79
N TRP A 1116 -7.14 4.15 -41.99
CA TRP A 1116 -5.82 3.81 -42.54
C TRP A 1116 -4.74 4.77 -42.05
N THR A 1117 -3.62 4.26 -41.56
CA THR A 1117 -2.45 5.05 -41.20
C THR A 1117 -1.58 5.32 -42.41
N THR A 1118 -1.32 6.59 -42.69
CA THR A 1118 -0.61 7.09 -43.87
C THR A 1118 0.90 7.05 -43.67
N LEU A 1119 1.61 6.30 -44.51
CA LEU A 1119 3.07 6.13 -44.45
C LEU A 1119 3.79 6.93 -45.55
N ASP A 1120 4.99 6.48 -45.92
CA ASP A 1120 5.89 7.16 -46.85
C ASP A 1120 5.41 7.17 -48.32
N ARG A 1121 6.15 7.91 -49.15
CA ARG A 1121 5.86 8.18 -50.55
C ARG A 1121 6.46 7.11 -51.47
N LEU A 1122 5.63 6.58 -52.35
CA LEU A 1122 6.05 5.68 -53.43
C LEU A 1122 5.84 6.37 -54.78
N GLN A 1123 6.90 6.51 -55.57
CA GLN A 1123 6.79 6.95 -56.97
C GLN A 1123 6.71 5.76 -57.92
N ILE A 1124 5.62 5.67 -58.67
CA ILE A 1124 5.44 4.68 -59.73
C ILE A 1124 6.01 5.23 -61.04
N VAL A 1125 7.01 4.54 -61.58
CA VAL A 1125 7.67 4.85 -62.86
C VAL A 1125 7.30 3.80 -63.92
N LYS A 1126 7.68 4.07 -65.18
CA LYS A 1126 7.50 3.14 -66.32
C LYS A 1126 8.68 2.18 -66.45
#